data_AF-A0AB39SG46-F1
#
_entry.id   AF-A0AB39SG46-F1
#
_cell.length_a   1.000
_cell.length_b   1.000
_cell.length_c   1.000
_cell.angle_alpha   90.00
_cell.angle_beta   90.00
_cell.angle_gamma   90.00
#
_symmetry.space_group_name_H-M   'P 1'
#
loop_
_entity.id
_entity.type
_entity.pdbx_description
1 polymer ?
#
loop_
_entity_poly.entity_id
_entity_poly.type
_entity_poly.pdbx_seq_one_letter_code
_entity_poly.pdbx_strand_id
1 'polypeptide(L)'
;MPVHDEESGGVQGLRAWAADAAERVKRLTPAMGARDVPPRAYDASIAELDQLAGLLDHDPALRGAVSVWLGGALAMRQSAGGGGPADGERAERLLREARDRGTALGAATAEEDRRWAALYLVSIITPIRSQQGGYGAVPDLSAFVDWIARAGPAGMTTFATELEELTEEVLELPLPPEFLGELRRMRGIFSTSPGAEFTDLLTSMMPAGDPFTDQLRRMMSQMSGPSPEPEPEPDPEPAPDPEPTHTLTPDDLRRLAAGLDAIHASSHGLADVLKSGDPEALNELLRRLDAVQKDPPPGPDPASGLEAVRALLLNISSYVGGSIKDQSAGRAHLEQIVRDMENFEEAVGKLPPGMEHPAVVGRTLTLYARVMDAGEAEDVQALRDLVDEAEELERTVPEDNQYRFTVLAALGAAYGRLGALTGDKELLLRALPYMEKGLTGVKESGLPFADEISLPYVPDLDLLRRGLSGDGTEELPEHVPPPAGASTEDLHRSAGALAVRFSLTHDRADLDVLIDELERVRDGVRAGTAPRIAVDALWQLAMAYRERGVLNQDVKDIRALEAANEALAALAADVLLQSGAEHGLRAARSGASKAVQAALWAGSQGRLHEAVASLELGRALVLHAASTSSAVPELLDAGGHHELAEAWRSVGAATQGPGRGAGAGAGVPGELPSILRRRALEALGYRREGGLLATPTLSDLADGVEESGADALLYLVPGEDADAGVVITVAPRLGAGLAVRKQLSGAESGPLERYLDATAVRDAAARDGGRSDPSAEQAWEEALKALCEWAYQVLGPVLADVDKGLAANGRPLRVVLVPCGRLGIVPWHAARYPEDAPYDYLCETDVISYAASGREFLRTVKRAPRDPAATPVLLADPTMDLTYAEVEVMALRDAFYQQARMCGGIFELPEEELVPGTPDDVLGFLADGASLLHVASHGSAGTRPTVSALHLAAPGHGGDGPDPGMLTVTRLLDRPDAQQASEDGPLVVLSACQTDLSTRDHDEALTLTTAFLSGGARDAIGSRWTTNDSASALLMAVFHHHLTVGGLSPVDALRAAQRWMLDPHRENPGSLHGELLRQLERPDLDRISLWAAFIHQGHPGQQEKQEKQEEEREGGTDERWS
;
A
#
# COMPACT_ATOMS: atom_id res chain seq x y z
N MET A 1 -52.97 14.80 50.83
CA MET A 1 -52.53 13.50 50.27
C MET A 1 -51.24 13.78 49.52
N PRO A 2 -50.20 12.95 49.64
CA PRO A 2 -49.19 12.90 48.60
C PRO A 2 -49.83 12.33 47.32
N VAL A 3 -49.38 12.81 46.16
CA VAL A 3 -49.59 12.12 44.88
C VAL A 3 -48.40 11.17 44.71
N HIS A 4 -48.61 9.97 44.17
CA HIS A 4 -47.52 9.06 43.85
C HIS A 4 -46.80 9.58 42.58
N ASP A 5 -45.48 9.69 42.62
CA ASP A 5 -44.66 10.19 41.49
C ASP A 5 -44.53 9.18 40.32
N GLU A 6 -45.15 8.00 40.44
CA GLU A 6 -45.01 6.86 39.53
C GLU A 6 -45.71 7.06 38.17
N GLU A 7 -46.56 8.09 38.03
CA GLU A 7 -47.23 8.47 36.77
C GLU A 7 -46.53 9.62 36.02
N SER A 8 -45.31 9.99 36.41
CA SER A 8 -44.47 10.89 35.63
C SER A 8 -44.07 10.26 34.28
N GLY A 9 -44.36 10.94 33.18
CA GLY A 9 -43.95 10.50 31.84
C GLY A 9 -42.43 10.33 31.67
N GLY A 10 -41.62 11.01 32.48
CA GLY A 10 -40.17 10.80 32.55
C GLY A 10 -39.79 9.45 33.16
N VAL A 11 -40.51 9.00 34.20
CA VAL A 11 -40.30 7.69 34.84
C VAL A 11 -40.75 6.56 33.91
N GLN A 12 -41.87 6.74 33.20
CA GLN A 12 -42.31 5.78 32.18
C GLN A 12 -41.34 5.70 31.00
N GLY A 13 -40.82 6.84 30.52
CA GLY A 13 -39.79 6.89 29.48
C GLY A 13 -38.48 6.21 29.90
N LEU A 14 -38.03 6.43 31.13
CA LEU A 14 -36.82 5.82 31.68
C LEU A 14 -36.97 4.30 31.86
N ARG A 15 -38.15 3.82 32.28
CA ARG A 15 -38.50 2.39 32.35
C ARG A 15 -38.55 1.73 30.97
N ALA A 16 -39.10 2.42 29.97
CA ALA A 16 -39.07 1.94 28.58
C ALA A 16 -37.63 1.87 28.05
N TRP A 17 -36.82 2.91 28.23
CA TRP A 17 -35.42 2.97 27.77
C TRP A 17 -34.56 1.86 28.39
N ALA A 18 -34.68 1.63 29.71
CA ALA A 18 -33.96 0.54 30.39
C ALA A 18 -34.35 -0.85 29.88
N ALA A 19 -35.64 -1.09 29.61
CA ALA A 19 -36.11 -2.35 29.02
C ALA A 19 -35.56 -2.53 27.60
N ASP A 20 -35.56 -1.47 26.79
CA ASP A 20 -35.05 -1.46 25.42
C ASP A 20 -33.53 -1.74 25.36
N ALA A 21 -32.76 -1.18 26.30
CA ALA A 21 -31.32 -1.40 26.43
C ALA A 21 -30.99 -2.82 26.92
N ALA A 22 -31.73 -3.35 27.90
CA ALA A 22 -31.63 -4.75 28.31
C ALA A 22 -31.98 -5.71 27.15
N GLU A 23 -33.01 -5.40 26.36
CA GLU A 23 -33.41 -6.18 25.19
C GLU A 23 -32.43 -6.03 24.01
N ARG A 24 -31.59 -4.99 23.97
CA ARG A 24 -30.42 -4.93 23.08
C ARG A 24 -29.35 -5.94 23.52
N VAL A 25 -28.96 -5.93 24.80
CA VAL A 25 -27.97 -6.91 25.32
C VAL A 25 -28.45 -8.35 25.17
N LYS A 26 -29.71 -8.66 25.47
CA LYS A 26 -30.29 -10.01 25.23
C LYS A 26 -30.15 -10.51 23.79
N ARG A 27 -30.14 -9.62 22.80
CA ARG A 27 -29.96 -9.97 21.38
C ARG A 27 -28.49 -10.08 20.97
N LEU A 28 -27.57 -9.56 21.78
CA LEU A 28 -26.12 -9.77 21.65
C LEU A 28 -25.66 -11.02 22.42
N THR A 29 -26.32 -11.36 23.53
CA THR A 29 -26.08 -12.60 24.28
C THR A 29 -26.48 -13.82 23.44
N PRO A 30 -25.54 -14.73 23.10
CA PRO A 30 -25.80 -15.80 22.13
C PRO A 30 -26.69 -16.91 22.72
N ALA A 31 -28.00 -16.81 22.44
CA ALA A 31 -28.96 -17.86 22.73
C ALA A 31 -28.84 -19.03 21.72
N MET A 32 -27.82 -19.86 21.92
CA MET A 32 -27.61 -21.19 21.30
C MET A 32 -27.51 -21.19 19.77
N GLY A 33 -26.30 -21.33 19.22
CA GLY A 33 -26.08 -21.67 17.80
C GLY A 33 -26.11 -20.51 16.79
N ALA A 34 -26.07 -19.25 17.25
CA ALA A 34 -25.84 -18.08 16.39
C ALA A 34 -24.37 -17.65 16.42
N ARG A 35 -23.87 -17.12 15.28
CA ARG A 35 -22.46 -16.79 15.02
C ARG A 35 -21.87 -15.75 15.98
N ASP A 36 -20.55 -15.77 16.07
CA ASP A 36 -19.71 -15.01 17.00
C ASP A 36 -19.95 -13.49 16.90
N VAL A 37 -20.23 -12.87 18.04
CA VAL A 37 -20.51 -11.43 18.16
C VAL A 37 -19.21 -10.71 18.53
N PRO A 38 -18.63 -9.89 17.64
CA PRO A 38 -17.31 -9.29 17.87
C PRO A 38 -17.36 -8.28 19.04
N PRO A 39 -16.30 -8.15 19.87
CA PRO A 39 -16.33 -7.35 21.10
C PRO A 39 -16.86 -5.91 20.95
N ARG A 40 -16.53 -5.25 19.83
CA ARG A 40 -16.98 -3.88 19.51
C ARG A 40 -18.51 -3.71 19.44
N ALA A 41 -19.26 -4.79 19.23
CA ALA A 41 -20.72 -4.76 19.19
C ALA A 41 -21.35 -4.45 20.56
N TYR A 42 -20.65 -4.77 21.66
CA TYR A 42 -21.14 -4.51 23.02
C TYR A 42 -20.92 -3.07 23.49
N ASP A 43 -19.97 -2.33 22.90
CA ASP A 43 -19.50 -1.04 23.41
C ASP A 43 -20.61 0.02 23.52
N ALA A 44 -21.49 0.09 22.50
CA ALA A 44 -22.62 1.01 22.50
C ALA A 44 -23.64 0.66 23.60
N SER A 45 -23.93 -0.62 23.82
CA SER A 45 -24.84 -1.08 24.87
C SER A 45 -24.24 -0.93 26.28
N ILE A 46 -22.93 -1.11 26.42
CA ILE A 46 -22.20 -0.86 27.68
C ILE A 46 -22.27 0.62 28.04
N ALA A 47 -21.95 1.52 27.09
CA ALA A 47 -22.04 2.97 27.32
C ALA A 47 -23.47 3.44 27.66
N GLU A 48 -24.48 2.92 26.96
CA GLU A 48 -25.90 3.20 27.22
C GLU A 48 -26.33 2.72 28.62
N LEU A 49 -25.97 1.49 29.01
CA LEU A 49 -26.34 0.92 30.31
C LEU A 49 -25.57 1.56 31.48
N ASP A 50 -24.33 2.01 31.27
CA ASP A 50 -23.57 2.77 32.28
C ASP A 50 -24.20 4.15 32.52
N GLN A 51 -24.64 4.82 31.45
CA GLN A 51 -25.41 6.06 31.55
C GLN A 51 -26.75 5.86 32.28
N LEU A 52 -27.47 4.78 31.99
CA LEU A 52 -28.71 4.41 32.69
C LEU A 52 -28.46 4.09 34.18
N ALA A 53 -27.40 3.36 34.51
CA ALA A 53 -27.08 2.98 35.90
C ALA A 53 -26.87 4.22 36.81
N GLY A 54 -26.32 5.31 36.26
CA GLY A 54 -26.16 6.59 36.95
C GLY A 54 -27.45 7.40 37.15
N LEU A 55 -28.56 7.04 36.51
CA LEU A 55 -29.86 7.73 36.62
C LEU A 55 -30.85 7.03 37.56
N LEU A 56 -30.57 5.78 37.95
CA LEU A 56 -31.52 4.88 38.60
C LEU A 56 -31.38 4.74 40.12
N ASP A 57 -30.76 5.72 40.79
CA ASP A 57 -30.70 5.79 42.27
C ASP A 57 -32.08 5.75 42.96
N HIS A 58 -33.16 6.07 42.24
CA HIS A 58 -34.52 6.20 42.75
C HIS A 58 -35.45 5.01 42.45
N ASP A 59 -35.04 4.05 41.61
CA ASP A 59 -35.79 2.81 41.31
C ASP A 59 -34.87 1.59 41.49
N PRO A 60 -34.74 1.04 42.71
CA PRO A 60 -33.79 -0.04 43.00
C PRO A 60 -34.04 -1.33 42.22
N ALA A 61 -35.28 -1.60 41.80
CA ALA A 61 -35.61 -2.79 41.02
C ALA A 61 -35.13 -2.64 39.56
N LEU A 62 -35.38 -1.48 38.96
CA LEU A 62 -34.88 -1.18 37.61
C LEU A 62 -33.35 -1.05 37.59
N ARG A 63 -32.75 -0.49 38.66
CA ARG A 63 -31.30 -0.48 38.86
C ARG A 63 -30.74 -1.90 38.94
N GLY A 64 -31.40 -2.81 39.65
CA GLY A 64 -31.03 -4.22 39.74
C GLY A 64 -30.93 -4.87 38.35
N ALA A 65 -31.98 -4.71 37.54
CA ALA A 65 -31.97 -5.19 36.15
C ALA A 65 -30.84 -4.54 35.32
N VAL A 66 -30.71 -3.21 35.32
CA VAL A 66 -29.65 -2.53 34.56
C VAL A 66 -28.24 -2.97 34.99
N SER A 67 -28.00 -3.21 36.28
CA SER A 67 -26.73 -3.79 36.75
C SER A 67 -26.48 -5.21 36.25
N VAL A 68 -27.52 -6.06 36.16
CA VAL A 68 -27.41 -7.40 35.56
C VAL A 68 -27.06 -7.32 34.07
N TRP A 69 -27.76 -6.47 33.30
CA TRP A 69 -27.54 -6.39 31.86
C TRP A 69 -26.25 -5.64 31.50
N LEU A 70 -25.80 -4.67 32.31
CA LEU A 70 -24.47 -4.06 32.20
C LEU A 70 -23.36 -5.08 32.53
N GLY A 71 -23.52 -5.82 33.64
CA GLY A 71 -22.62 -6.90 34.01
C GLY A 71 -22.55 -8.00 32.95
N GLY A 72 -23.68 -8.37 32.37
CA GLY A 72 -23.77 -9.33 31.27
C GLY A 72 -23.12 -8.84 29.98
N ALA A 73 -23.31 -7.58 29.59
CA ALA A 73 -22.63 -7.02 28.42
C ALA A 73 -21.11 -6.97 28.59
N LEU A 74 -20.63 -6.62 29.79
CA LEU A 74 -19.20 -6.67 30.14
C LEU A 74 -18.66 -8.11 30.15
N ALA A 75 -19.44 -9.07 30.67
CA ALA A 75 -19.11 -10.49 30.67
C ALA A 75 -18.95 -11.01 29.23
N MET A 76 -19.94 -10.78 28.37
CA MET A 76 -19.94 -11.26 26.99
C MET A 76 -18.89 -10.55 26.12
N ARG A 77 -18.60 -9.26 26.37
CA ARG A 77 -17.46 -8.59 25.72
C ARG A 77 -16.12 -9.23 26.09
N GLN A 78 -15.93 -9.58 27.38
CA GLN A 78 -14.75 -10.30 27.84
C GLN A 78 -14.68 -11.73 27.27
N SER A 79 -15.80 -12.47 27.24
CA SER A 79 -15.85 -13.81 26.63
C SER A 79 -15.47 -13.76 25.14
N ALA A 80 -15.97 -12.79 24.39
CA ALA A 80 -15.62 -12.56 22.98
C ALA A 80 -14.19 -12.04 22.76
N GLY A 81 -13.36 -11.90 23.80
CA GLY A 81 -11.94 -11.55 23.70
C GLY A 81 -11.61 -10.05 23.73
N GLY A 82 -12.53 -9.17 24.14
CA GLY A 82 -12.29 -7.73 24.24
C GLY A 82 -12.56 -7.12 25.61
N GLY A 83 -12.03 -5.92 25.83
CA GLY A 83 -12.06 -5.26 27.14
C GLY A 83 -10.88 -5.65 28.04
N GLY A 84 -10.69 -4.91 29.13
CA GLY A 84 -9.57 -5.10 30.05
C GLY A 84 -9.89 -6.08 31.19
N PRO A 85 -8.89 -6.51 31.99
CA PRO A 85 -9.13 -7.28 33.22
C PRO A 85 -10.15 -6.61 34.17
N ALA A 86 -10.12 -5.28 34.22
CA ALA A 86 -11.05 -4.46 35.00
C ALA A 86 -12.53 -4.60 34.57
N ASP A 87 -12.82 -4.97 33.32
CA ASP A 87 -14.20 -5.23 32.86
C ASP A 87 -14.72 -6.53 33.45
N GLY A 88 -13.90 -7.59 33.49
CA GLY A 88 -14.25 -8.86 34.13
C GLY A 88 -14.51 -8.70 35.62
N GLU A 89 -13.63 -7.99 36.34
CA GLU A 89 -13.88 -7.65 37.74
C GLU A 89 -15.15 -6.81 37.94
N ARG A 90 -15.42 -5.87 37.02
CA ARG A 90 -16.61 -5.01 37.08
C ARG A 90 -17.89 -5.81 36.85
N ALA A 91 -17.87 -6.71 35.86
CA ALA A 91 -18.95 -7.64 35.58
C ALA A 91 -19.20 -8.55 36.80
N GLU A 92 -18.16 -9.20 37.33
CA GLU A 92 -18.28 -10.09 38.49
C GLU A 92 -18.86 -9.35 39.70
N ARG A 93 -18.38 -8.14 40.02
CA ARG A 93 -18.94 -7.32 41.11
C ARG A 93 -20.42 -7.03 40.91
N LEU A 94 -20.82 -6.51 39.75
CA LEU A 94 -22.22 -6.16 39.44
C LEU A 94 -23.14 -7.38 39.52
N LEU A 95 -22.72 -8.51 38.93
CA LEU A 95 -23.51 -9.73 38.86
C LEU A 95 -23.62 -10.43 40.22
N ARG A 96 -22.54 -10.48 41.01
CA ARG A 96 -22.59 -11.00 42.39
C ARG A 96 -23.47 -10.13 43.29
N GLU A 97 -23.35 -8.80 43.21
CA GLU A 97 -24.17 -7.88 44.01
C GLU A 97 -25.66 -7.99 43.65
N ALA A 98 -26.00 -8.13 42.36
CA ALA A 98 -27.38 -8.31 41.91
C ALA A 98 -27.95 -9.72 42.15
N ARG A 99 -27.11 -10.77 42.20
CA ARG A 99 -27.53 -12.14 42.54
C ARG A 99 -27.80 -12.32 44.03
N ASP A 100 -26.94 -11.78 44.90
CA ASP A 100 -27.05 -12.00 46.35
C ASP A 100 -28.24 -11.24 46.98
N ARG A 101 -29.23 -12.02 47.44
CA ARG A 101 -30.42 -11.52 48.18
C ARG A 101 -30.07 -10.86 49.53
N GLY A 102 -28.84 -10.98 50.01
CA GLY A 102 -28.32 -10.27 51.18
C GLY A 102 -27.95 -8.81 50.92
N THR A 103 -27.74 -8.39 49.66
CA THR A 103 -27.42 -6.99 49.32
C THR A 103 -28.68 -6.15 49.11
N ALA A 104 -28.54 -4.83 49.18
CA ALA A 104 -29.65 -3.91 48.90
C ALA A 104 -30.10 -3.94 47.43
N LEU A 105 -29.19 -4.25 46.50
CA LEU A 105 -29.47 -4.36 45.06
C LEU A 105 -30.12 -5.71 44.73
N GLY A 106 -29.51 -6.82 45.17
CA GLY A 106 -29.97 -8.17 44.91
C GLY A 106 -31.26 -8.54 45.65
N ALA A 107 -31.61 -7.84 46.74
CA ALA A 107 -32.94 -7.92 47.35
C ALA A 107 -34.04 -7.22 46.51
N ALA A 108 -33.70 -6.24 45.68
CA ALA A 108 -34.63 -5.50 44.81
C ALA A 108 -34.71 -6.05 43.38
N THR A 109 -33.67 -6.74 42.91
CA THR A 109 -33.58 -7.37 41.59
C THR A 109 -34.67 -8.45 41.41
N ALA A 110 -35.16 -8.66 40.19
CA ALA A 110 -36.16 -9.69 39.91
C ALA A 110 -35.56 -11.11 39.99
N GLU A 111 -36.41 -12.13 40.19
CA GLU A 111 -35.95 -13.53 40.23
C GLU A 111 -35.42 -14.02 38.89
N GLU A 112 -35.96 -13.51 37.77
CA GLU A 112 -35.48 -13.82 36.43
C GLU A 112 -34.11 -13.16 36.17
N ASP A 113 -33.96 -11.86 36.46
CA ASP A 113 -32.68 -11.15 36.33
C ASP A 113 -31.59 -11.78 37.23
N ARG A 114 -31.92 -12.30 38.42
CA ARG A 114 -30.94 -13.06 39.26
C ARG A 114 -30.43 -14.32 38.56
N ARG A 115 -31.27 -15.02 37.79
CA ARG A 115 -30.89 -16.24 37.04
C ARG A 115 -30.08 -15.90 35.80
N TRP A 116 -30.40 -14.78 35.13
CA TRP A 116 -29.52 -14.21 34.10
C TRP A 116 -28.18 -13.79 34.69
N ALA A 117 -28.15 -13.22 35.90
CA ALA A 117 -26.90 -12.93 36.61
C ALA A 117 -26.08 -14.20 36.92
N ALA A 118 -26.73 -15.29 37.30
CA ALA A 118 -26.10 -16.60 37.45
C ALA A 118 -25.49 -17.10 36.13
N LEU A 119 -26.21 -17.00 35.01
CA LEU A 119 -25.72 -17.37 33.68
C LEU A 119 -24.43 -16.60 33.30
N TYR A 120 -24.44 -15.27 33.47
CA TYR A 120 -23.25 -14.45 33.18
C TYR A 120 -22.10 -14.73 34.17
N LEU A 121 -22.38 -15.02 35.44
CA LEU A 121 -21.35 -15.45 36.38
C LEU A 121 -20.66 -16.73 35.92
N VAL A 122 -21.41 -17.75 35.47
CA VAL A 122 -20.82 -18.98 34.91
C VAL A 122 -19.83 -18.66 33.78
N SER A 123 -20.16 -17.73 32.87
CA SER A 123 -19.25 -17.35 31.77
C SER A 123 -17.96 -16.62 32.20
N ILE A 124 -17.95 -16.00 33.39
CA ILE A 124 -16.76 -15.31 33.93
C ILE A 124 -15.91 -16.26 34.78
N ILE A 125 -16.55 -17.01 35.68
CA ILE A 125 -15.86 -17.84 36.69
C ILE A 125 -15.32 -19.15 36.11
N THR A 126 -15.84 -19.62 34.96
CA THR A 126 -15.41 -20.88 34.36
C THR A 126 -13.96 -20.77 33.87
N PRO A 127 -13.05 -21.66 34.32
CA PRO A 127 -11.62 -21.54 34.03
C PRO A 127 -11.24 -22.10 32.66
N ILE A 128 -12.07 -22.97 32.09
CA ILE A 128 -11.99 -23.36 30.68
C ILE A 128 -12.70 -22.27 29.88
N ARG A 129 -11.93 -21.25 29.48
CA ARG A 129 -12.36 -20.31 28.45
C ARG A 129 -12.20 -20.99 27.10
N SER A 130 -12.97 -20.57 26.09
CA SER A 130 -12.73 -20.97 24.71
C SER A 130 -12.01 -19.86 23.96
N GLN A 131 -11.15 -20.22 23.01
CA GLN A 131 -10.32 -19.23 22.29
C GLN A 131 -11.14 -18.24 21.44
N GLN A 132 -12.38 -18.59 21.07
CA GLN A 132 -13.33 -17.76 20.31
C GLN A 132 -14.53 -17.28 21.16
N GLY A 133 -14.58 -17.57 22.46
CA GLY A 133 -15.60 -17.04 23.38
C GLY A 133 -16.97 -17.74 23.40
N GLY A 134 -17.26 -18.65 22.48
CA GLY A 134 -18.48 -19.47 22.45
C GLY A 134 -18.38 -20.78 23.24
N TYR A 135 -19.53 -21.31 23.69
CA TYR A 135 -19.61 -22.71 24.15
C TYR A 135 -19.48 -23.64 22.92
N GLY A 136 -18.60 -24.65 23.01
CA GLY A 136 -18.34 -25.59 21.92
C GLY A 136 -17.11 -25.28 21.04
N ALA A 137 -16.39 -24.18 21.30
CA ALA A 137 -15.11 -23.87 20.66
C ALA A 137 -13.89 -24.40 21.46
N VAL A 138 -12.72 -24.46 20.81
CA VAL A 138 -11.46 -25.01 21.37
C VAL A 138 -11.09 -24.34 22.70
N PRO A 139 -10.73 -25.10 23.75
CA PRO A 139 -10.39 -24.54 25.06
C PRO A 139 -9.03 -23.81 25.07
N ASP A 140 -8.97 -22.70 25.81
CA ASP A 140 -7.75 -22.00 26.21
C ASP A 140 -7.04 -22.81 27.30
N LEU A 141 -5.99 -23.54 26.89
CA LEU A 141 -5.26 -24.44 27.76
C LEU A 141 -4.37 -23.68 28.75
N SER A 142 -3.85 -22.52 28.35
CA SER A 142 -2.99 -21.65 29.15
C SER A 142 -3.74 -21.05 30.33
N ALA A 143 -4.91 -20.45 30.09
CA ALA A 143 -5.78 -19.92 31.15
C ALA A 143 -6.21 -21.02 32.13
N PHE A 144 -6.48 -22.22 31.62
CA PHE A 144 -6.84 -23.39 32.42
C PHE A 144 -5.67 -23.89 33.30
N VAL A 145 -4.47 -24.04 32.74
CA VAL A 145 -3.25 -24.44 33.50
C VAL A 145 -2.88 -23.36 34.53
N ASP A 146 -2.92 -22.08 34.17
CA ASP A 146 -2.71 -20.97 35.10
C ASP A 146 -3.75 -20.94 36.21
N TRP A 147 -5.01 -21.27 35.92
CA TRP A 147 -6.04 -21.38 36.94
C TRP A 147 -5.79 -22.57 37.87
N ILE A 148 -5.47 -23.76 37.36
CA ILE A 148 -5.10 -24.92 38.18
C ILE A 148 -3.93 -24.59 39.11
N ALA A 149 -2.89 -23.95 38.58
CA ALA A 149 -1.69 -23.56 39.33
C ALA A 149 -1.97 -22.54 40.44
N ARG A 150 -2.95 -21.64 40.26
CA ARG A 150 -3.37 -20.64 41.26
C ARG A 150 -4.39 -21.17 42.27
N ALA A 151 -5.34 -21.99 41.83
CA ALA A 151 -6.46 -22.50 42.64
C ALA A 151 -6.06 -23.70 43.51
N GLY A 152 -5.27 -24.62 42.96
CA GLY A 152 -4.92 -25.89 43.59
C GLY A 152 -6.14 -26.78 43.94
N PRO A 153 -5.94 -27.92 44.61
CA PRO A 153 -7.02 -28.87 44.91
C PRO A 153 -8.18 -28.28 45.71
N ALA A 154 -7.89 -27.36 46.63
CA ALA A 154 -8.91 -26.68 47.43
C ALA A 154 -9.75 -25.70 46.59
N GLY A 155 -9.11 -24.87 45.76
CA GLY A 155 -9.81 -23.93 44.88
C GLY A 155 -10.66 -24.64 43.82
N MET A 156 -10.16 -25.74 43.25
CA MET A 156 -10.95 -26.59 42.33
C MET A 156 -12.22 -27.14 43.01
N THR A 157 -12.14 -27.57 44.28
CA THR A 157 -13.29 -28.07 45.04
C THR A 157 -14.32 -26.97 45.31
N THR A 158 -13.87 -25.76 45.70
CA THR A 158 -14.74 -24.60 45.89
C THR A 158 -15.44 -24.21 44.59
N PHE A 159 -14.70 -24.13 43.48
CA PHE A 159 -15.25 -23.80 42.17
C PHE A 159 -16.28 -24.82 41.68
N ALA A 160 -16.02 -26.12 41.83
CA ALA A 160 -16.97 -27.17 41.47
C ALA A 160 -18.31 -27.02 42.23
N THR A 161 -18.24 -26.62 43.51
CA THR A 161 -19.44 -26.35 44.34
C THR A 161 -20.18 -25.10 43.85
N GLU A 162 -19.47 -24.00 43.59
CA GLU A 162 -20.06 -22.75 43.09
C GLU A 162 -20.69 -22.91 41.70
N LEU A 163 -20.04 -23.67 40.81
CA LEU A 163 -20.55 -24.02 39.49
C LEU A 163 -21.81 -24.89 39.59
N GLU A 164 -21.89 -25.82 40.55
CA GLU A 164 -23.10 -26.63 40.76
C GLU A 164 -24.30 -25.77 41.20
N GLU A 165 -24.11 -24.87 42.18
CA GLU A 165 -25.13 -23.90 42.61
C GLU A 165 -25.62 -23.00 41.45
N LEU A 166 -24.69 -22.39 40.71
CA LEU A 166 -25.01 -21.53 39.58
C LEU A 166 -25.70 -22.30 38.44
N THR A 167 -25.29 -23.55 38.17
CA THR A 167 -25.90 -24.36 37.10
C THR A 167 -27.36 -24.67 37.43
N GLU A 168 -27.71 -25.02 38.67
CA GLU A 168 -29.10 -25.30 39.04
C GLU A 168 -29.99 -24.03 38.95
N GLU A 169 -29.48 -22.83 39.26
CA GLU A 169 -30.22 -21.58 39.02
C GLU A 169 -30.46 -21.30 37.52
N VAL A 170 -29.48 -21.62 36.67
CA VAL A 170 -29.56 -21.45 35.20
C VAL A 170 -30.46 -22.49 34.54
N LEU A 171 -30.56 -23.70 35.09
CA LEU A 171 -31.43 -24.77 34.56
C LEU A 171 -32.93 -24.43 34.63
N GLU A 172 -33.35 -23.39 35.36
CA GLU A 172 -34.72 -22.87 35.37
C GLU A 172 -34.95 -21.68 34.39
N LEU A 173 -33.97 -21.27 33.58
CA LEU A 173 -34.17 -20.28 32.51
C LEU A 173 -34.80 -20.92 31.25
N PRO A 174 -35.55 -20.16 30.43
CA PRO A 174 -36.14 -20.63 29.16
C PRO A 174 -35.11 -20.73 28.01
N LEU A 175 -33.92 -21.26 28.30
CA LEU A 175 -32.83 -21.42 27.33
C LEU A 175 -32.98 -22.72 26.51
N PRO A 176 -32.51 -22.74 25.25
CA PRO A 176 -32.74 -24.23 24.28
C PRO A 176 -32.04 -25.50 24.83
N PRO A 177 -32.49 -26.71 24.42
CA PRO A 177 -32.13 -27.95 25.12
C PRO A 177 -30.65 -28.32 24.99
N GLU A 178 -30.00 -27.86 23.92
CA GLU A 178 -28.62 -28.17 23.53
C GLU A 178 -27.62 -27.47 24.46
N PHE A 179 -27.80 -26.16 24.68
CA PHE A 179 -27.02 -25.36 25.63
C PHE A 179 -27.19 -25.85 27.09
N LEU A 180 -28.42 -26.20 27.48
CA LEU A 180 -28.66 -26.86 28.77
C LEU A 180 -28.03 -28.27 28.82
N GLY A 181 -27.74 -28.90 27.68
CA GLY A 181 -26.91 -30.11 27.59
C GLY A 181 -25.41 -29.83 27.75
N GLU A 182 -24.92 -28.71 27.25
CA GLU A 182 -23.53 -28.26 27.39
C GLU A 182 -23.18 -27.87 28.82
N LEU A 183 -24.02 -27.07 29.49
CA LEU A 183 -23.83 -26.76 30.90
C LEU A 183 -23.81 -28.03 31.78
N ARG A 184 -24.64 -29.04 31.47
CA ARG A 184 -24.61 -30.34 32.16
C ARG A 184 -23.33 -31.14 31.88
N ARG A 185 -22.79 -31.09 30.66
CA ARG A 185 -21.49 -31.69 30.31
C ARG A 185 -20.35 -30.98 31.05
N MET A 186 -20.34 -29.65 31.05
CA MET A 186 -19.35 -28.82 31.75
C MET A 186 -19.36 -29.06 33.26
N ARG A 187 -20.54 -29.16 33.88
CA ARG A 187 -20.66 -29.56 35.29
C ARG A 187 -20.09 -30.96 35.56
N GLY A 188 -20.23 -31.89 34.60
CA GLY A 188 -19.62 -33.22 34.67
C GLY A 188 -18.09 -33.21 34.68
N ILE A 189 -17.46 -32.27 33.97
CA ILE A 189 -16.00 -32.09 33.98
C ILE A 189 -15.52 -31.75 35.40
N PHE A 190 -16.06 -30.70 36.01
CA PHE A 190 -15.55 -30.21 37.29
C PHE A 190 -16.03 -30.98 38.53
N SER A 191 -17.04 -31.85 38.41
CA SER A 191 -17.43 -32.79 39.47
C SER A 191 -16.68 -34.13 39.42
N THR A 192 -15.90 -34.39 38.36
CA THR A 192 -15.04 -35.57 38.24
C THR A 192 -13.67 -35.30 38.90
N SER A 193 -13.11 -36.30 39.60
CA SER A 193 -11.78 -36.15 40.20
C SER A 193 -10.67 -36.15 39.12
N PRO A 194 -9.59 -35.36 39.26
CA PRO A 194 -8.48 -35.36 38.31
C PRO A 194 -7.89 -36.76 38.09
N GLY A 195 -7.83 -37.20 36.83
CA GLY A 195 -7.44 -38.56 36.46
C GLY A 195 -7.86 -38.92 35.03
N ALA A 196 -7.98 -40.22 34.74
CA ALA A 196 -8.31 -40.72 33.41
C ALA A 196 -9.70 -40.27 32.90
N GLU A 197 -10.75 -40.43 33.70
CA GLU A 197 -12.12 -40.02 33.31
C GLU A 197 -12.21 -38.51 33.03
N PHE A 198 -11.53 -37.69 33.84
CA PHE A 198 -11.40 -36.24 33.61
C PHE A 198 -10.65 -35.91 32.31
N THR A 199 -9.62 -36.69 31.98
CA THR A 199 -8.82 -36.52 30.75
C THR A 199 -9.60 -36.90 29.50
N ASP A 200 -10.33 -38.02 29.51
CA ASP A 200 -11.18 -38.43 28.39
C ASP A 200 -12.40 -37.50 28.22
N LEU A 201 -12.95 -36.96 29.31
CA LEU A 201 -14.04 -35.98 29.23
C LEU A 201 -13.56 -34.61 28.70
N LEU A 202 -12.36 -34.14 29.09
CA LEU A 202 -11.75 -32.94 28.51
C LEU A 202 -11.40 -33.12 27.02
N THR A 203 -10.75 -34.23 26.66
CA THR A 203 -10.41 -34.50 25.24
C THR A 203 -11.66 -34.73 24.37
N SER A 204 -12.81 -35.10 24.95
CA SER A 204 -14.10 -35.14 24.23
C SER A 204 -14.65 -33.76 23.80
N MET A 205 -14.03 -32.66 24.23
CA MET A 205 -14.34 -31.30 23.74
C MET A 205 -13.50 -30.88 22.53
N MET A 206 -12.43 -31.63 22.18
CA MET A 206 -11.66 -31.34 20.97
C MET A 206 -12.43 -31.76 19.71
N PRO A 207 -12.20 -31.11 18.55
CA PRO A 207 -12.79 -31.53 17.28
C PRO A 207 -12.49 -33.00 16.96
N ALA A 208 -13.46 -33.71 16.40
CA ALA A 208 -13.32 -35.14 16.12
C ALA A 208 -12.29 -35.39 14.99
N GLY A 209 -11.12 -35.92 15.34
CA GLY A 209 -9.98 -36.13 14.43
C GLY A 209 -8.86 -35.09 14.57
N ASP A 210 -8.96 -34.17 15.53
CA ASP A 210 -7.92 -33.19 15.85
C ASP A 210 -6.59 -33.90 16.24
N PRO A 211 -5.46 -33.60 15.56
CA PRO A 211 -4.19 -34.30 15.77
C PRO A 211 -3.51 -33.97 17.11
N PHE A 212 -3.89 -32.88 17.77
CA PHE A 212 -3.34 -32.46 19.06
C PHE A 212 -4.05 -33.15 20.25
N THR A 213 -5.18 -33.82 20.02
CA THR A 213 -5.93 -34.58 21.04
C THR A 213 -5.04 -35.56 21.83
N ASP A 214 -4.11 -36.25 21.15
CA ASP A 214 -3.19 -37.18 21.83
C ASP A 214 -2.01 -36.49 22.55
N GLN A 215 -1.64 -35.26 22.17
CA GLN A 215 -0.73 -34.44 22.98
C GLN A 215 -1.43 -33.91 24.23
N LEU A 216 -2.68 -33.46 24.13
CA LEU A 216 -3.49 -33.06 25.27
C LEU A 216 -3.68 -34.22 26.26
N ARG A 217 -4.01 -35.42 25.76
CA ARG A 217 -4.08 -36.66 26.57
C ARG A 217 -2.77 -36.94 27.31
N ARG A 218 -1.61 -36.78 26.66
CA ARG A 218 -0.28 -36.94 27.30
C ARG A 218 -0.06 -35.88 28.38
N MET A 219 -0.32 -34.60 28.11
CA MET A 219 -0.17 -33.50 29.07
C MET A 219 -1.00 -33.73 30.34
N MET A 220 -2.27 -34.07 30.19
CA MET A 220 -3.18 -34.34 31.31
C MET A 220 -2.77 -35.58 32.12
N SER A 221 -2.30 -36.64 31.46
CA SER A 221 -1.82 -37.85 32.14
C SER A 221 -0.58 -37.58 33.02
N GLN A 222 0.32 -36.70 32.59
CA GLN A 222 1.52 -36.34 33.34
C GLN A 222 1.21 -35.39 34.52
N MET A 223 0.22 -34.50 34.37
CA MET A 223 -0.28 -33.68 35.50
C MET A 223 -0.98 -34.50 36.59
N SER A 224 -1.61 -35.62 36.23
CA SER A 224 -2.39 -36.44 37.17
C SER A 224 -1.51 -37.28 38.13
N GLY A 225 -0.22 -37.43 37.82
CA GLY A 225 0.70 -38.33 38.52
C GLY A 225 0.44 -39.82 38.23
N PRO A 226 1.35 -40.72 38.64
CA PRO A 226 1.15 -42.15 38.47
C PRO A 226 -0.03 -42.62 39.32
N SER A 227 -1.02 -43.26 38.69
CA SER A 227 -2.08 -43.98 39.40
C SER A 227 -1.48 -45.16 40.18
N PRO A 228 -2.06 -45.54 41.34
CA PRO A 228 -1.57 -46.68 42.12
C PRO A 228 -1.72 -47.98 41.34
N GLU A 229 -0.61 -48.70 41.16
CA GLU A 229 -0.56 -49.97 40.43
C GLU A 229 -1.38 -51.08 41.11
N PRO A 230 -2.09 -51.93 40.34
CA PRO A 230 -2.55 -53.23 40.82
C PRO A 230 -1.37 -54.23 40.95
N GLU A 231 -1.58 -55.33 41.69
CA GLU A 231 -0.52 -56.29 42.06
C GLU A 231 0.17 -56.98 40.86
N PRO A 232 1.46 -57.35 40.97
CA PRO A 232 2.26 -57.83 39.85
C PRO A 232 2.02 -59.30 39.46
N GLU A 233 1.85 -59.55 38.16
CA GLU A 233 2.13 -60.85 37.54
C GLU A 233 3.57 -60.90 36.95
N PRO A 234 4.19 -62.08 36.81
CA PRO A 234 5.61 -62.19 36.47
C PRO A 234 5.94 -62.04 34.97
N ASP A 235 7.12 -61.45 34.72
CA ASP A 235 7.90 -61.40 33.47
C ASP A 235 7.70 -62.59 32.50
N PRO A 236 7.69 -62.37 31.16
CA PRO A 236 8.96 -62.04 30.50
C PRO A 236 8.92 -61.17 29.22
N GLU A 237 9.79 -60.16 29.13
CA GLU A 237 10.94 -60.08 28.18
C GLU A 237 11.58 -58.68 28.21
N PRO A 238 12.90 -58.54 27.92
CA PRO A 238 13.59 -57.26 28.02
C PRO A 238 13.19 -56.32 26.87
N ALA A 239 12.30 -55.38 27.17
CA ALA A 239 12.11 -54.17 26.37
C ALA A 239 13.45 -53.38 26.24
N PRO A 240 13.63 -52.55 25.18
CA PRO A 240 14.76 -51.62 25.12
C PRO A 240 14.74 -50.66 26.33
N ASP A 241 15.91 -50.13 26.69
CA ASP A 241 16.05 -49.18 27.81
C ASP A 241 14.99 -48.07 27.68
N PRO A 242 14.19 -47.81 28.73
CA PRO A 242 13.13 -46.80 28.65
C PRO A 242 13.76 -45.42 28.45
N GLU A 243 13.24 -44.68 27.47
CA GLU A 243 13.56 -43.26 27.34
C GLU A 243 13.30 -42.55 28.68
N PRO A 244 14.16 -41.60 29.09
CA PRO A 244 14.01 -40.94 30.38
C PRO A 244 12.65 -40.25 30.44
N THR A 245 11.77 -40.73 31.34
CA THR A 245 10.46 -40.14 31.58
C THR A 245 10.62 -38.79 32.26
N HIS A 246 10.87 -37.75 31.46
CA HIS A 246 10.94 -36.36 31.87
C HIS A 246 9.56 -35.96 32.43
N THR A 247 9.46 -35.90 33.76
CA THR A 247 8.32 -35.28 34.45
C THR A 247 8.34 -33.78 34.16
N LEU A 248 7.43 -33.32 33.31
CA LEU A 248 7.28 -31.89 33.00
C LEU A 248 7.04 -31.09 34.28
N THR A 249 7.75 -29.97 34.42
CA THR A 249 7.53 -29.04 35.53
C THR A 249 6.25 -28.20 35.31
N PRO A 250 5.73 -27.50 36.33
CA PRO A 250 4.64 -26.54 36.14
C PRO A 250 4.94 -25.42 35.14
N ASP A 251 6.22 -25.10 34.90
CA ASP A 251 6.64 -24.12 33.90
C ASP A 251 6.62 -24.74 32.49
N ASP A 252 7.05 -25.99 32.37
CA ASP A 252 6.98 -26.76 31.12
C ASP A 252 5.53 -26.98 30.64
N LEU A 253 4.62 -27.28 31.58
CA LEU A 253 3.20 -27.45 31.30
C LEU A 253 2.55 -26.14 30.82
N ARG A 254 2.92 -25.00 31.40
CA ARG A 254 2.51 -23.67 30.92
C ARG A 254 2.98 -23.40 29.48
N ARG A 255 4.25 -23.70 29.17
CA ARG A 255 4.82 -23.48 27.84
C ARG A 255 4.25 -24.43 26.78
N LEU A 256 3.97 -25.69 27.16
CA LEU A 256 3.32 -26.66 26.29
C LEU A 256 1.86 -26.28 26.00
N ALA A 257 1.12 -25.80 27.01
CA ALA A 257 -0.21 -25.22 26.82
C ALA A 257 -0.17 -24.01 25.87
N ALA A 258 0.70 -23.02 26.13
CA ALA A 258 0.84 -21.83 25.28
C ALA A 258 1.23 -22.17 23.83
N GLY A 259 2.09 -23.17 23.63
CA GLY A 259 2.45 -23.66 22.31
C GLY A 259 1.27 -24.29 21.55
N LEU A 260 0.48 -25.15 22.21
CA LEU A 260 -0.75 -25.69 21.64
C LEU A 260 -1.77 -24.58 21.36
N ASP A 261 -1.94 -23.64 22.30
CA ASP A 261 -2.90 -22.54 22.14
C ASP A 261 -2.58 -21.65 20.94
N ALA A 262 -1.31 -21.32 20.71
CA ALA A 262 -0.89 -20.53 19.55
C ALA A 262 -1.03 -21.29 18.22
N ILE A 263 -0.79 -22.61 18.22
CA ILE A 263 -0.99 -23.46 17.03
C ILE A 263 -2.48 -23.62 16.72
N HIS A 264 -3.35 -23.82 17.70
CA HIS A 264 -4.81 -23.82 17.50
C HIS A 264 -5.31 -22.45 17.03
N ALA A 265 -4.86 -21.35 17.65
CA ALA A 265 -5.24 -20.00 17.27
C ALA A 265 -4.79 -19.65 15.84
N SER A 266 -3.62 -20.12 15.39
CA SER A 266 -3.21 -19.95 13.99
C SER A 266 -3.93 -20.87 13.00
N SER A 267 -4.38 -22.05 13.44
CA SER A 267 -5.10 -23.03 12.59
C SER A 267 -6.58 -22.68 12.40
N HIS A 268 -7.24 -22.15 13.44
CA HIS A 268 -8.66 -21.80 13.42
C HIS A 268 -8.92 -20.28 13.38
N GLY A 269 -8.12 -19.47 14.07
CA GLY A 269 -8.28 -18.02 14.06
C GLY A 269 -7.90 -17.37 12.72
N LEU A 270 -7.10 -18.03 11.88
CA LEU A 270 -6.83 -17.55 10.51
C LEU A 270 -8.12 -17.45 9.69
N ALA A 271 -9.07 -18.35 9.92
CA ALA A 271 -10.38 -18.34 9.28
C ALA A 271 -11.13 -17.02 9.54
N ASP A 272 -11.13 -16.58 10.79
CA ASP A 272 -11.84 -15.38 11.23
C ASP A 272 -11.07 -14.10 10.88
N VAL A 273 -9.73 -14.16 10.90
CA VAL A 273 -8.85 -13.11 10.37
C VAL A 273 -9.16 -12.84 8.89
N LEU A 274 -9.20 -13.89 8.05
CA LEU A 274 -9.52 -13.74 6.62
C LEU A 274 -10.96 -13.26 6.38
N LYS A 275 -11.95 -13.73 7.15
CA LYS A 275 -13.37 -13.31 7.02
C LYS A 275 -13.66 -11.92 7.55
N SER A 276 -12.92 -11.46 8.56
CA SER A 276 -13.07 -10.11 9.14
C SER A 276 -12.34 -9.04 8.32
N GLY A 277 -11.29 -9.43 7.59
CA GLY A 277 -10.39 -8.50 6.92
C GLY A 277 -9.53 -7.69 7.89
N ASP A 278 -9.43 -8.12 9.15
CA ASP A 278 -8.89 -7.31 10.25
C ASP A 278 -7.36 -7.51 10.43
N PRO A 279 -6.52 -6.49 10.15
CA PRO A 279 -5.08 -6.57 10.35
C PRO A 279 -4.68 -6.64 11.83
N GLU A 280 -5.48 -6.09 12.75
CA GLU A 280 -5.22 -6.17 14.19
C GLU A 280 -5.34 -7.62 14.69
N ALA A 281 -6.30 -8.38 14.15
CA ALA A 281 -6.47 -9.79 14.45
C ALA A 281 -5.30 -10.65 13.92
N LEU A 282 -4.77 -10.35 12.74
CA LEU A 282 -3.55 -11.02 12.24
C LEU A 282 -2.31 -10.69 13.11
N ASN A 283 -2.20 -9.44 13.58
CA ASN A 283 -1.13 -9.05 14.52
C ASN A 283 -1.20 -9.81 15.84
N GLU A 284 -2.41 -10.07 16.37
CA GLU A 284 -2.60 -10.87 17.57
C GLU A 284 -2.07 -12.30 17.39
N LEU A 285 -2.34 -12.94 16.24
CA LEU A 285 -1.79 -14.27 15.92
C LEU A 285 -0.25 -14.24 15.79
N LEU A 286 0.30 -13.28 15.07
CA LEU A 286 1.76 -13.13 14.90
C LEU A 286 2.46 -12.94 16.25
N ARG A 287 1.91 -12.12 17.15
CA ARG A 287 2.49 -11.85 18.47
C ARG A 287 2.42 -13.07 19.41
N ARG A 288 1.35 -13.86 19.33
CA ARG A 288 1.22 -15.13 20.08
C ARG A 288 2.27 -16.14 19.65
N LEU A 289 2.44 -16.34 18.34
CA LEU A 289 3.46 -17.24 17.79
C LEU A 289 4.88 -16.76 18.11
N ASP A 290 5.13 -15.44 18.08
CA ASP A 290 6.40 -14.83 18.47
C ASP A 290 6.73 -15.01 19.96
N ALA A 291 5.73 -14.90 20.84
CA ALA A 291 5.89 -15.17 22.26
C ALA A 291 6.28 -16.63 22.53
N VAL A 292 5.62 -17.59 21.87
CA VAL A 292 5.96 -19.02 21.97
C VAL A 292 7.35 -19.32 21.41
N GLN A 293 7.74 -18.71 20.27
CA GLN A 293 9.08 -18.91 19.71
C GLN A 293 10.20 -18.35 20.62
N LYS A 294 9.89 -17.36 21.47
CA LYS A 294 10.83 -16.75 22.43
C LYS A 294 11.00 -17.53 23.74
N ASP A 295 10.02 -18.37 24.12
CA ASP A 295 10.12 -19.29 25.26
C ASP A 295 9.46 -20.64 24.91
N PRO A 296 10.15 -21.47 24.09
CA PRO A 296 9.54 -22.64 23.48
C PRO A 296 9.24 -23.76 24.48
N PRO A 297 8.20 -24.59 24.21
CA PRO A 297 7.92 -25.78 25.01
C PRO A 297 9.07 -26.81 24.94
N PRO A 298 9.27 -27.63 26.00
CA PRO A 298 10.32 -28.63 26.01
C PRO A 298 10.04 -29.78 25.04
N GLY A 299 11.02 -30.10 24.20
CA GLY A 299 10.93 -31.16 23.19
C GLY A 299 12.02 -30.99 22.12
N PRO A 300 11.86 -31.63 20.94
CA PRO A 300 12.58 -31.19 19.74
C PRO A 300 12.17 -29.74 19.41
N ASP A 301 13.12 -28.94 18.93
CA ASP A 301 12.96 -27.50 18.76
C ASP A 301 11.82 -27.15 17.76
N PRO A 302 10.73 -26.49 18.20
CA PRO A 302 9.63 -26.11 17.32
C PRO A 302 9.87 -24.81 16.56
N ALA A 303 10.98 -24.09 16.83
CA ALA A 303 11.20 -22.73 16.32
C ALA A 303 11.05 -22.61 14.80
N SER A 304 11.68 -23.52 14.02
CA SER A 304 11.58 -23.49 12.55
C SER A 304 10.16 -23.71 12.03
N GLY A 305 9.33 -24.49 12.74
CA GLY A 305 7.93 -24.71 12.38
C GLY A 305 7.05 -23.50 12.68
N LEU A 306 7.23 -22.89 13.86
CA LEU A 306 6.54 -21.65 14.24
C LEU A 306 6.95 -20.48 13.32
N GLU A 307 8.23 -20.40 12.95
CA GLU A 307 8.73 -19.38 12.03
C GLU A 307 8.17 -19.56 10.61
N ALA A 308 8.01 -20.80 10.14
CA ALA A 308 7.32 -21.09 8.88
C ALA A 308 5.84 -20.66 8.89
N VAL A 309 5.11 -20.91 9.98
CA VAL A 309 3.72 -20.45 10.14
C VAL A 309 3.66 -18.92 10.16
N ARG A 310 4.56 -18.25 10.88
CA ARG A 310 4.65 -16.78 10.90
C ARG A 310 4.99 -16.20 9.52
N ALA A 311 5.92 -16.80 8.79
CA ALA A 311 6.29 -16.39 7.44
C ALA A 311 5.11 -16.55 6.46
N LEU A 312 4.33 -17.64 6.59
CA LEU A 312 3.10 -17.87 5.82
C LEU A 312 2.03 -16.82 6.13
N LEU A 313 1.74 -16.59 7.42
CA LEU A 313 0.79 -15.57 7.88
C LEU A 313 1.17 -14.17 7.39
N LEU A 314 2.46 -13.83 7.43
CA LEU A 314 2.99 -12.56 6.94
C LEU A 314 2.89 -12.46 5.40
N ASN A 315 3.11 -13.55 4.66
CA ASN A 315 2.96 -13.63 3.20
C ASN A 315 1.49 -13.48 2.72
N ILE A 316 0.51 -13.84 3.56
CA ILE A 316 -0.92 -13.61 3.28
C ILE A 316 -1.48 -12.34 3.96
N SER A 317 -0.65 -11.49 4.53
CA SER A 317 -1.09 -10.26 5.21
C SER A 317 -1.93 -9.33 4.32
N SER A 318 -1.66 -9.26 3.00
CA SER A 318 -2.41 -8.41 2.07
C SER A 318 -3.88 -8.82 1.86
N TYR A 319 -4.28 -10.03 2.27
CA TYR A 319 -5.70 -10.43 2.29
C TYR A 319 -6.49 -9.70 3.39
N VAL A 320 -5.84 -9.33 4.50
CA VAL A 320 -6.41 -8.47 5.57
C VAL A 320 -5.90 -7.03 5.46
N GLY A 321 -5.61 -6.59 4.24
CA GLY A 321 -5.16 -5.22 3.95
C GLY A 321 -3.76 -4.89 4.49
N GLY A 322 -2.92 -5.89 4.79
CA GLY A 322 -1.48 -5.71 4.99
C GLY A 322 -0.80 -5.10 3.77
N SER A 323 0.33 -4.43 3.97
CA SER A 323 1.07 -3.79 2.88
C SER A 323 1.81 -4.81 2.01
N ILE A 324 2.17 -4.40 0.79
CA ILE A 324 3.00 -5.21 -0.12
C ILE A 324 4.37 -5.47 0.51
N LYS A 325 4.88 -4.53 1.33
CA LYS A 325 6.11 -4.73 2.12
C LYS A 325 5.97 -5.89 3.10
N ASP A 326 4.87 -5.95 3.85
CA ASP A 326 4.61 -7.04 4.81
C ASP A 326 4.59 -8.39 4.07
N GLN A 327 3.81 -8.50 2.99
CA GLN A 327 3.77 -9.68 2.13
C GLN A 327 5.15 -10.08 1.57
N SER A 328 5.93 -9.12 1.08
CA SER A 328 7.27 -9.38 0.53
C SER A 328 8.25 -9.92 1.57
N ALA A 329 8.18 -9.45 2.82
CA ALA A 329 8.97 -9.96 3.92
C ALA A 329 8.58 -11.40 4.25
N GLY A 330 7.28 -11.69 4.39
CA GLY A 330 6.76 -13.05 4.59
C GLY A 330 7.25 -14.02 3.50
N ARG A 331 7.20 -13.61 2.23
CA ARG A 331 7.74 -14.41 1.12
C ARG A 331 9.24 -14.63 1.23
N ALA A 332 10.04 -13.60 1.53
CA ALA A 332 11.48 -13.73 1.66
C ALA A 332 11.89 -14.72 2.76
N HIS A 333 11.16 -14.74 3.89
CA HIS A 333 11.33 -15.75 4.93
C HIS A 333 10.89 -17.15 4.48
N LEU A 334 9.74 -17.29 3.78
CA LEU A 334 9.31 -18.57 3.20
C LEU A 334 10.36 -19.14 2.23
N GLU A 335 10.87 -18.33 1.30
CA GLU A 335 11.90 -18.75 0.35
C GLU A 335 13.18 -19.22 1.04
N GLN A 336 13.57 -18.57 2.15
CA GLN A 336 14.73 -19.00 2.94
C GLN A 336 14.46 -20.34 3.63
N ILE A 337 13.30 -20.48 4.29
CA ILE A 337 12.89 -21.73 4.96
C ILE A 337 12.81 -22.89 3.97
N VAL A 338 12.30 -22.67 2.76
CA VAL A 338 12.25 -23.70 1.71
C VAL A 338 13.65 -24.13 1.27
N ARG A 339 14.59 -23.19 1.06
CA ARG A 339 16.00 -23.53 0.77
C ARG A 339 16.62 -24.34 1.91
N ASP A 340 16.37 -23.97 3.16
CA ASP A 340 16.92 -24.67 4.32
C ASP A 340 16.28 -26.06 4.52
N MET A 341 15.01 -26.24 4.17
CA MET A 341 14.33 -27.54 4.13
C MET A 341 14.85 -28.43 3.00
N GLU A 342 15.15 -27.90 1.81
CA GLU A 342 15.76 -28.67 0.72
C GLU A 342 17.15 -29.19 1.09
N ASN A 343 17.99 -28.34 1.70
CA ASN A 343 19.28 -28.71 2.26
C ASN A 343 19.15 -29.79 3.37
N PHE A 344 18.02 -29.81 4.09
CA PHE A 344 17.73 -30.80 5.13
C PHE A 344 17.20 -32.13 4.57
N GLU A 345 16.37 -32.11 3.52
CA GLU A 345 15.93 -33.32 2.79
C GLU A 345 17.13 -34.07 2.21
N GLU A 346 18.11 -33.38 1.60
CA GLU A 346 19.36 -33.98 1.13
C GLU A 346 20.22 -34.59 2.27
N ALA A 347 20.15 -34.01 3.48
CA ALA A 347 20.98 -34.40 4.61
C ALA A 347 20.41 -35.57 5.45
N VAL A 348 19.09 -35.71 5.53
CA VAL A 348 18.41 -36.62 6.49
C VAL A 348 17.78 -37.85 5.84
N GLY A 349 17.35 -37.77 4.58
CA GLY A 349 16.66 -38.86 3.90
C GLY A 349 15.20 -39.02 4.33
N LYS A 350 14.63 -40.23 4.13
CA LYS A 350 13.16 -40.45 4.13
C LYS A 350 12.43 -39.92 5.38
N LEU A 351 11.61 -38.90 5.16
CA LEU A 351 10.62 -38.35 6.08
C LEU A 351 9.46 -39.34 6.36
N PRO A 352 8.63 -39.09 7.39
CA PRO A 352 7.45 -39.91 7.68
C PRO A 352 6.39 -39.89 6.56
N PRO A 353 5.61 -40.98 6.39
CA PRO A 353 4.49 -41.00 5.44
C PRO A 353 3.51 -39.85 5.69
N GLY A 354 3.12 -39.15 4.63
CA GLY A 354 2.28 -37.94 4.70
C GLY A 354 3.08 -36.63 4.84
N MET A 355 4.38 -36.67 5.15
CA MET A 355 5.33 -35.55 4.99
C MET A 355 6.31 -35.83 3.84
N GLU A 356 5.84 -36.47 2.77
CA GLU A 356 6.67 -36.77 1.60
C GLU A 356 6.68 -35.56 0.64
N HIS A 357 7.87 -34.98 0.44
CA HIS A 357 8.14 -33.80 -0.41
C HIS A 357 7.51 -32.44 0.00
N PRO A 358 7.66 -31.96 1.26
CA PRO A 358 7.29 -30.58 1.61
C PRO A 358 7.96 -29.51 0.72
N ALA A 359 9.14 -29.78 0.16
CA ALA A 359 9.79 -28.92 -0.85
C ALA A 359 8.89 -28.61 -2.07
N VAL A 360 7.98 -29.52 -2.47
CA VAL A 360 7.04 -29.29 -3.58
C VAL A 360 6.04 -28.18 -3.23
N VAL A 361 5.49 -28.18 -2.02
CA VAL A 361 4.58 -27.13 -1.54
C VAL A 361 5.31 -25.79 -1.48
N GLY A 362 6.53 -25.79 -0.92
CA GLY A 362 7.39 -24.61 -0.84
C GLY A 362 7.66 -23.96 -2.21
N ARG A 363 8.22 -24.73 -3.14
CA ARG A 363 8.48 -24.29 -4.53
C ARG A 363 7.22 -23.74 -5.19
N THR A 364 6.09 -24.42 -5.00
CA THR A 364 4.84 -24.05 -5.66
C THR A 364 4.23 -22.76 -5.12
N LEU A 365 4.31 -22.51 -3.80
CA LEU A 365 3.88 -21.25 -3.20
C LEU A 365 4.75 -20.08 -3.69
N THR A 366 6.07 -20.27 -3.75
CA THR A 366 7.01 -19.28 -4.31
C THR A 366 6.75 -19.02 -5.80
N LEU A 367 6.52 -20.08 -6.60
CA LEU A 367 6.18 -19.99 -8.02
C LEU A 367 4.87 -19.23 -8.26
N TYR A 368 3.80 -19.59 -7.53
CA TYR A 368 2.51 -18.88 -7.60
C TYR A 368 2.66 -17.40 -7.23
N ALA A 369 3.43 -17.08 -6.20
CA ALA A 369 3.69 -15.71 -5.80
C ALA A 369 4.48 -14.94 -6.87
N ARG A 370 5.50 -15.55 -7.50
CA ARG A 370 6.27 -14.96 -8.61
C ARG A 370 5.39 -14.73 -9.85
N VAL A 371 4.47 -15.65 -10.17
CA VAL A 371 3.47 -15.49 -11.23
C VAL A 371 2.53 -14.31 -10.98
N MET A 372 2.07 -14.14 -9.74
CA MET A 372 1.22 -13.00 -9.37
C MET A 372 2.00 -11.68 -9.43
N ASP A 373 3.22 -11.63 -8.90
CA ASP A 373 4.12 -10.47 -8.99
C ASP A 373 4.43 -10.07 -10.45
N ALA A 374 4.75 -11.03 -11.32
CA ALA A 374 5.02 -10.76 -12.74
C ALA A 374 3.76 -10.33 -13.50
N GLY A 375 2.59 -10.86 -13.12
CA GLY A 375 1.28 -10.39 -13.57
C GLY A 375 0.99 -8.94 -13.18
N GLU A 376 1.28 -8.57 -11.93
CA GLU A 376 1.15 -7.19 -11.41
C GLU A 376 2.27 -6.24 -11.87
N ALA A 377 3.34 -6.77 -12.48
CA ALA A 377 4.40 -6.01 -13.13
C ALA A 377 4.17 -5.82 -14.64
N GLU A 378 3.16 -6.47 -15.21
CA GLU A 378 2.95 -6.58 -16.66
C GLU A 378 4.23 -7.05 -17.38
N ASP A 379 4.98 -7.95 -16.73
CA ASP A 379 6.21 -8.52 -17.27
C ASP A 379 5.90 -9.80 -18.05
N VAL A 380 5.51 -9.58 -19.31
CA VAL A 380 5.18 -10.63 -20.27
C VAL A 380 6.36 -11.58 -20.53
N GLN A 381 7.61 -11.17 -20.29
CA GLN A 381 8.75 -12.09 -20.45
C GLN A 381 8.97 -12.94 -19.20
N ALA A 382 9.01 -12.33 -18.01
CA ALA A 382 9.08 -13.09 -16.76
C ALA A 382 7.92 -14.10 -16.64
N LEU A 383 6.71 -13.74 -17.12
CA LEU A 383 5.57 -14.68 -17.18
C LEU A 383 5.76 -15.85 -18.15
N ARG A 384 6.51 -15.70 -19.25
CA ARG A 384 6.87 -16.84 -20.11
C ARG A 384 7.86 -17.76 -19.40
N ASP A 385 8.91 -17.17 -18.83
CA ASP A 385 9.94 -17.90 -18.10
C ASP A 385 9.33 -18.67 -16.90
N LEU A 386 8.31 -18.09 -16.24
CA LEU A 386 7.52 -18.71 -15.17
C LEU A 386 6.51 -19.77 -15.67
N VAL A 387 5.99 -19.65 -16.89
CA VAL A 387 5.18 -20.71 -17.52
C VAL A 387 6.07 -21.93 -17.82
N ASP A 388 7.27 -21.72 -18.36
CA ASP A 388 8.24 -22.79 -18.64
C ASP A 388 8.68 -23.49 -17.33
N GLU A 389 8.92 -22.72 -16.26
CA GLU A 389 9.21 -23.26 -14.92
C GLU A 389 8.04 -24.07 -14.34
N ALA A 390 6.79 -23.62 -14.57
CA ALA A 390 5.59 -24.31 -14.12
C ALA A 390 5.29 -25.58 -14.94
N GLU A 391 5.54 -25.60 -16.25
CA GLU A 391 5.46 -26.82 -17.08
C GLU A 391 6.50 -27.86 -16.60
N GLU A 392 7.72 -27.45 -16.29
CA GLU A 392 8.76 -28.35 -15.77
C GLU A 392 8.43 -28.91 -14.38
N LEU A 393 7.83 -28.12 -13.49
CA LEU A 393 7.39 -28.58 -12.17
C LEU A 393 6.24 -29.59 -12.28
N GLU A 394 5.25 -29.35 -13.15
CA GLU A 394 4.15 -30.29 -13.41
C GLU A 394 4.65 -31.63 -13.98
N ARG A 395 5.66 -31.57 -14.84
CA ARG A 395 6.32 -32.73 -15.48
C ARG A 395 7.23 -33.53 -14.54
N THR A 396 7.73 -32.94 -13.45
CA THR A 396 8.70 -33.58 -12.55
C THR A 396 8.07 -34.12 -11.26
N VAL A 397 6.98 -33.54 -10.79
CA VAL A 397 6.19 -34.09 -9.66
C VAL A 397 5.41 -35.34 -10.14
N PRO A 398 5.28 -36.41 -9.33
CA PRO A 398 4.46 -37.59 -9.66
C PRO A 398 2.95 -37.30 -9.78
N GLU A 399 2.20 -38.14 -10.51
CA GLU A 399 0.73 -38.02 -10.62
C GLU A 399 0.00 -38.34 -9.30
N ASP A 400 0.58 -39.23 -8.49
CA ASP A 400 0.07 -39.70 -7.20
C ASP A 400 0.55 -38.86 -5.99
N ASN A 401 1.30 -37.78 -6.23
CA ASN A 401 1.75 -36.89 -5.16
C ASN A 401 0.57 -36.09 -4.58
N GLN A 402 0.37 -36.19 -3.26
CA GLN A 402 -0.74 -35.53 -2.53
C GLN A 402 -0.83 -34.00 -2.72
N TYR A 403 0.27 -33.33 -3.08
CA TYR A 403 0.32 -31.89 -3.29
C TYR A 403 0.24 -31.47 -4.77
N ARG A 404 0.09 -32.40 -5.73
CA ARG A 404 0.07 -32.09 -7.18
C ARG A 404 -0.94 -31.01 -7.54
N PHE A 405 -2.08 -30.94 -6.85
CA PHE A 405 -3.10 -29.91 -7.08
C PHE A 405 -2.55 -28.48 -6.96
N THR A 406 -1.59 -28.24 -6.06
CA THR A 406 -0.94 -26.93 -5.93
C THR A 406 -0.18 -26.56 -7.20
N VAL A 407 0.55 -27.51 -7.79
CA VAL A 407 1.35 -27.30 -9.02
C VAL A 407 0.44 -26.97 -10.19
N LEU A 408 -0.70 -27.67 -10.29
CA LEU A 408 -1.74 -27.39 -11.28
C LEU A 408 -2.36 -25.99 -11.07
N ALA A 409 -2.57 -25.55 -9.82
CA ALA A 409 -3.05 -24.20 -9.54
C ALA A 409 -2.03 -23.12 -9.96
N ALA A 410 -0.73 -23.33 -9.71
CA ALA A 410 0.33 -22.42 -10.15
C ALA A 410 0.47 -22.36 -11.68
N LEU A 411 0.46 -23.51 -12.36
CA LEU A 411 0.50 -23.58 -13.83
C LEU A 411 -0.76 -22.94 -14.46
N GLY A 412 -1.94 -23.16 -13.88
CA GLY A 412 -3.17 -22.49 -14.29
C GLY A 412 -3.10 -20.98 -14.14
N ALA A 413 -2.59 -20.48 -13.02
CA ALA A 413 -2.35 -19.05 -12.80
C ALA A 413 -1.33 -18.47 -13.79
N ALA A 414 -0.27 -19.21 -14.14
CA ALA A 414 0.77 -18.77 -15.07
C ALA A 414 0.22 -18.53 -16.48
N TYR A 415 -0.48 -19.51 -17.06
CA TYR A 415 -1.18 -19.32 -18.34
C TYR A 415 -2.26 -18.24 -18.25
N GLY A 416 -3.01 -18.18 -17.14
CA GLY A 416 -4.09 -17.21 -16.94
C GLY A 416 -3.57 -15.77 -16.96
N ARG A 417 -2.49 -15.48 -16.24
CA ARG A 417 -1.85 -14.15 -16.24
C ARG A 417 -1.21 -13.81 -17.58
N LEU A 418 -0.47 -14.74 -18.18
CA LEU A 418 0.18 -14.52 -19.48
C LEU A 418 -0.85 -14.30 -20.59
N GLY A 419 -1.90 -15.12 -20.66
CA GLY A 419 -2.99 -14.99 -21.62
C GLY A 419 -3.81 -13.71 -21.44
N ALA A 420 -4.08 -13.29 -20.20
CA ALA A 420 -4.78 -12.04 -19.93
C ALA A 420 -4.00 -10.81 -20.41
N LEU A 421 -2.69 -10.76 -20.14
CA LEU A 421 -1.83 -9.63 -20.52
C LEU A 421 -1.47 -9.59 -22.02
N THR A 422 -1.48 -10.75 -22.70
CA THR A 422 -1.21 -10.83 -24.15
C THR A 422 -2.47 -10.77 -25.02
N GLY A 423 -3.66 -10.88 -24.41
CA GLY A 423 -4.93 -11.08 -25.13
C GLY A 423 -5.06 -12.47 -25.77
N ASP A 424 -4.17 -13.40 -25.46
CA ASP A 424 -4.12 -14.73 -26.07
C ASP A 424 -5.21 -15.66 -25.50
N LYS A 425 -6.22 -15.89 -26.33
CA LYS A 425 -7.35 -16.77 -26.00
C LYS A 425 -6.96 -18.25 -25.89
N GLU A 426 -5.93 -18.71 -26.60
CA GLU A 426 -5.48 -20.10 -26.50
C GLU A 426 -4.79 -20.34 -25.15
N LEU A 427 -3.99 -19.38 -24.67
CA LEU A 427 -3.42 -19.43 -23.32
C LEU A 427 -4.50 -19.36 -22.22
N LEU A 428 -5.48 -18.46 -22.38
CA LEU A 428 -6.61 -18.38 -21.43
C LEU A 428 -7.44 -19.68 -21.41
N LEU A 429 -7.71 -20.30 -22.56
CA LEU A 429 -8.39 -21.60 -22.63
C LEU A 429 -7.52 -22.74 -22.05
N ARG A 430 -6.19 -22.69 -22.24
CA ARG A 430 -5.22 -23.64 -21.67
C ARG A 430 -5.17 -23.55 -20.15
N ALA A 431 -5.37 -22.38 -19.56
CA ALA A 431 -5.38 -22.16 -18.10
C ALA A 431 -6.53 -22.89 -17.38
N LEU A 432 -7.75 -22.86 -17.95
CA LEU A 432 -8.99 -23.35 -17.33
C LEU A 432 -8.89 -24.76 -16.70
N PRO A 433 -8.48 -25.84 -17.42
CA PRO A 433 -8.44 -27.19 -16.85
C PRO A 433 -7.38 -27.38 -15.75
N TYR A 434 -6.36 -26.51 -15.67
CA TYR A 434 -5.39 -26.52 -14.59
C TYR A 434 -5.93 -25.81 -13.34
N MET A 435 -6.59 -24.66 -13.51
CA MET A 435 -7.32 -23.97 -12.44
C MET A 435 -8.42 -24.86 -11.82
N GLU A 436 -9.20 -25.54 -12.66
CA GLU A 436 -10.29 -26.44 -12.24
C GLU A 436 -9.77 -27.59 -11.36
N LYS A 437 -8.69 -28.28 -11.80
CA LYS A 437 -8.05 -29.34 -11.02
C LYS A 437 -7.41 -28.83 -9.73
N GLY A 438 -6.81 -27.64 -9.76
CA GLY A 438 -6.24 -26.99 -8.58
C GLY A 438 -7.31 -26.72 -7.51
N LEU A 439 -8.43 -26.10 -7.91
CA LEU A 439 -9.57 -25.81 -7.03
C LEU A 439 -10.22 -27.06 -6.43
N THR A 440 -10.41 -28.11 -7.24
CA THR A 440 -10.96 -29.38 -6.74
C THR A 440 -10.00 -30.03 -5.74
N GLY A 441 -8.71 -30.10 -6.07
CA GLY A 441 -7.72 -30.69 -5.16
C GLY A 441 -7.50 -29.90 -3.87
N VAL A 442 -7.67 -28.57 -3.87
CA VAL A 442 -7.72 -27.77 -2.63
C VAL A 442 -8.84 -28.28 -1.72
N LYS A 443 -10.07 -28.41 -2.22
CA LYS A 443 -11.23 -28.86 -1.44
C LYS A 443 -11.11 -30.31 -0.96
N GLU A 444 -10.46 -31.17 -1.75
CA GLU A 444 -10.23 -32.57 -1.41
C GLU A 444 -8.98 -32.79 -0.50
N SER A 445 -8.15 -31.77 -0.28
CA SER A 445 -6.87 -31.89 0.44
C SER A 445 -6.97 -32.13 1.95
N GLY A 446 -8.09 -31.76 2.58
CA GLY A 446 -8.26 -31.81 4.03
C GLY A 446 -7.39 -30.82 4.82
N LEU A 447 -6.78 -29.81 4.18
CA LEU A 447 -6.09 -28.72 4.88
C LEU A 447 -7.08 -27.94 5.77
N PRO A 448 -6.70 -27.51 7.00
CA PRO A 448 -7.64 -26.87 7.93
C PRO A 448 -8.20 -25.51 7.45
N PHE A 449 -7.60 -24.93 6.41
CA PHE A 449 -8.01 -23.70 5.73
C PHE A 449 -8.49 -23.94 4.28
N ALA A 450 -8.74 -25.20 3.87
CA ALA A 450 -9.03 -25.58 2.47
C ALA A 450 -10.23 -24.84 1.85
N ASP A 451 -11.36 -24.75 2.58
CA ASP A 451 -12.56 -24.04 2.11
C ASP A 451 -12.32 -22.52 1.95
N GLU A 452 -11.29 -22.00 2.62
CA GLU A 452 -10.95 -20.58 2.71
C GLU A 452 -9.83 -20.17 1.75
N ILE A 453 -9.04 -21.12 1.22
CA ILE A 453 -8.27 -20.93 -0.04
C ILE A 453 -9.20 -20.97 -1.28
N SER A 454 -10.42 -20.42 -1.16
CA SER A 454 -11.31 -20.17 -2.28
C SER A 454 -10.73 -19.05 -3.15
N LEU A 455 -9.76 -19.40 -4.03
CA LEU A 455 -8.92 -18.50 -4.84
C LEU A 455 -9.73 -17.28 -5.36
N PRO A 456 -9.57 -16.08 -4.74
CA PRO A 456 -10.58 -15.02 -4.81
C PRO A 456 -10.49 -14.16 -6.08
N TYR A 457 -10.21 -14.79 -7.22
CA TYR A 457 -10.18 -14.18 -8.56
C TYR A 457 -10.67 -15.14 -9.67
N VAL A 458 -11.22 -16.31 -9.33
CA VAL A 458 -11.77 -17.24 -10.33
C VAL A 458 -13.26 -16.94 -10.54
N PRO A 459 -13.68 -16.31 -11.68
CA PRO A 459 -15.07 -16.28 -12.07
C PRO A 459 -15.53 -17.72 -12.44
N ASP A 460 -16.83 -17.90 -12.65
CA ASP A 460 -17.37 -19.18 -13.14
C ASP A 460 -16.58 -19.66 -14.37
N LEU A 461 -15.87 -20.78 -14.20
CA LEU A 461 -14.94 -21.31 -15.20
C LEU A 461 -15.67 -21.77 -16.47
N ASP A 462 -16.94 -22.20 -16.37
CA ASP A 462 -17.73 -22.61 -17.53
C ASP A 462 -18.32 -21.39 -18.26
N LEU A 463 -18.71 -20.31 -17.56
CA LEU A 463 -19.02 -19.04 -18.21
C LEU A 463 -17.80 -18.46 -18.94
N LEU A 464 -16.62 -18.49 -18.32
CA LEU A 464 -15.38 -18.02 -18.94
C LEU A 464 -14.98 -18.90 -20.15
N ARG A 465 -15.10 -20.23 -20.02
CA ARG A 465 -14.91 -21.22 -21.10
C ARG A 465 -15.81 -20.94 -22.29
N ARG A 466 -17.11 -20.70 -22.06
CA ARG A 466 -18.10 -20.35 -23.10
C ARG A 466 -17.73 -19.03 -23.79
N GLY A 467 -17.43 -17.99 -23.02
CA GLY A 467 -17.09 -16.66 -23.56
C GLY A 467 -15.79 -16.61 -24.37
N LEU A 468 -14.78 -17.38 -23.97
CA LEU A 468 -13.53 -17.51 -24.73
C LEU A 468 -13.70 -18.34 -26.00
N SER A 469 -14.51 -19.40 -25.95
CA SER A 469 -14.75 -20.31 -27.09
C SER A 469 -15.69 -19.72 -28.15
N GLY A 470 -16.59 -18.80 -27.77
CA GLY A 470 -17.55 -18.16 -28.68
C GLY A 470 -18.76 -19.03 -29.07
N ASP A 471 -18.98 -20.15 -28.38
CA ASP A 471 -20.01 -21.14 -28.72
C ASP A 471 -21.40 -20.73 -28.17
N GLY A 472 -22.00 -19.71 -28.81
CA GLY A 472 -23.29 -19.12 -28.43
C GLY A 472 -24.52 -19.98 -28.76
N THR A 473 -24.42 -21.31 -28.62
CA THR A 473 -25.46 -22.27 -29.05
C THR A 473 -26.19 -23.00 -27.91
N GLU A 474 -25.72 -22.89 -26.67
CA GLU A 474 -26.39 -23.40 -25.47
C GLU A 474 -26.97 -22.26 -24.60
N GLU A 475 -28.04 -22.55 -23.86
CA GLU A 475 -28.57 -21.61 -22.87
C GLU A 475 -27.54 -21.37 -21.74
N LEU A 476 -27.39 -20.11 -21.34
CA LEU A 476 -26.53 -19.71 -20.22
C LEU A 476 -27.23 -20.02 -18.89
N PRO A 477 -26.52 -20.53 -17.87
CA PRO A 477 -27.08 -20.74 -16.52
C PRO A 477 -27.83 -19.51 -15.99
N GLU A 478 -28.94 -19.76 -15.30
CA GLU A 478 -29.68 -18.72 -14.57
C GLU A 478 -28.83 -18.22 -13.40
N HIS A 479 -28.81 -16.90 -13.18
CA HIS A 479 -28.04 -16.31 -12.08
C HIS A 479 -28.63 -16.72 -10.74
N VAL A 480 -27.81 -17.28 -9.85
CA VAL A 480 -28.21 -17.64 -8.50
C VAL A 480 -27.74 -16.52 -7.55
N PRO A 481 -28.63 -15.62 -7.09
CA PRO A 481 -28.22 -14.47 -6.30
C PRO A 481 -27.63 -14.90 -4.95
N PRO A 482 -26.57 -14.24 -4.48
CA PRO A 482 -25.87 -14.60 -3.25
C PRO A 482 -26.76 -14.37 -2.02
N PRO A 483 -26.63 -15.20 -0.97
CA PRO A 483 -27.51 -15.15 0.20
C PRO A 483 -27.44 -13.80 0.93
N ALA A 484 -28.49 -13.49 1.69
CA ALA A 484 -28.65 -12.19 2.36
C ALA A 484 -27.53 -11.84 3.38
N GLY A 485 -26.72 -12.82 3.79
CA GLY A 485 -25.54 -12.66 4.64
C GLY A 485 -24.25 -13.22 4.03
N ALA A 486 -24.10 -13.13 2.70
CA ALA A 486 -22.84 -13.37 1.98
C ALA A 486 -21.79 -12.29 2.31
N SER A 487 -20.50 -12.60 2.14
CA SER A 487 -19.43 -11.62 2.34
C SER A 487 -19.32 -10.62 1.18
N THR A 488 -18.55 -9.55 1.39
CA THR A 488 -18.22 -8.55 0.36
C THR A 488 -17.47 -9.18 -0.83
N GLU A 489 -16.63 -10.18 -0.57
CA GLU A 489 -15.91 -10.97 -1.58
C GLU A 489 -16.83 -11.95 -2.32
N ASP A 490 -17.80 -12.58 -1.63
CA ASP A 490 -18.81 -13.43 -2.29
C ASP A 490 -19.68 -12.61 -3.24
N LEU A 491 -20.08 -11.40 -2.82
CA LEU A 491 -20.81 -10.44 -3.66
C LEU A 491 -19.99 -10.01 -4.87
N HIS A 492 -18.69 -9.74 -4.70
CA HIS A 492 -17.82 -9.38 -5.82
C HIS A 492 -17.58 -10.55 -6.78
N ARG A 493 -17.49 -11.80 -6.28
CA ARG A 493 -17.39 -13.01 -7.13
C ARG A 493 -18.66 -13.20 -7.97
N SER A 494 -19.82 -12.96 -7.36
CA SER A 494 -21.13 -12.99 -8.01
C SER A 494 -21.26 -11.91 -9.10
N ALA A 495 -20.88 -10.67 -8.78
CA ALA A 495 -20.76 -9.57 -9.75
C ALA A 495 -19.80 -9.91 -10.91
N GLY A 496 -18.66 -10.56 -10.64
CA GLY A 496 -17.73 -11.02 -11.68
C GLY A 496 -18.38 -11.99 -12.68
N ALA A 497 -19.20 -12.93 -12.19
CA ALA A 497 -19.96 -13.84 -13.06
C ALA A 497 -21.04 -13.09 -13.88
N LEU A 498 -21.75 -12.13 -13.28
CA LEU A 498 -22.70 -11.26 -13.97
C LEU A 498 -22.04 -10.38 -15.04
N ALA A 499 -20.84 -9.85 -14.79
CA ALA A 499 -20.09 -9.06 -15.77
C ALA A 499 -19.68 -9.90 -16.99
N VAL A 500 -19.20 -11.14 -16.78
CA VAL A 500 -18.95 -12.08 -17.88
C VAL A 500 -20.24 -12.40 -18.61
N ARG A 501 -21.34 -12.72 -17.91
CA ARG A 501 -22.63 -13.03 -18.51
C ARG A 501 -23.17 -11.88 -19.36
N PHE A 502 -23.15 -10.65 -18.84
CA PHE A 502 -23.51 -9.43 -19.58
C PHE A 502 -22.65 -9.22 -20.83
N SER A 503 -21.34 -9.48 -20.77
CA SER A 503 -20.46 -9.35 -21.95
C SER A 503 -20.83 -10.30 -23.10
N LEU A 504 -21.59 -11.37 -22.80
CA LEU A 504 -22.09 -12.33 -23.79
C LEU A 504 -23.54 -12.03 -24.21
N THR A 505 -24.43 -11.73 -23.26
CA THR A 505 -25.86 -11.50 -23.53
C THR A 505 -26.16 -10.09 -24.06
N HIS A 506 -25.40 -9.09 -23.61
CA HIS A 506 -25.74 -7.66 -23.68
C HIS A 506 -27.14 -7.35 -23.10
N ASP A 507 -27.66 -8.20 -22.20
CA ASP A 507 -28.99 -8.01 -21.59
C ASP A 507 -28.93 -6.95 -20.49
N ARG A 508 -29.86 -6.01 -20.53
CA ARG A 508 -30.02 -4.96 -19.52
C ARG A 508 -30.37 -5.53 -18.14
N ALA A 509 -31.08 -6.67 -18.10
CA ALA A 509 -31.40 -7.33 -16.84
C ALA A 509 -30.13 -7.81 -16.10
N ASP A 510 -29.17 -8.40 -16.83
CA ASP A 510 -27.88 -8.82 -16.27
C ASP A 510 -27.08 -7.61 -15.75
N LEU A 511 -27.11 -6.48 -16.49
CA LEU A 511 -26.42 -5.24 -16.12
C LEU A 511 -27.02 -4.52 -14.91
N ASP A 512 -28.35 -4.48 -14.78
CA ASP A 512 -28.98 -3.85 -13.61
C ASP A 512 -28.73 -4.67 -12.33
N VAL A 513 -28.78 -6.01 -12.40
CA VAL A 513 -28.41 -6.87 -11.25
C VAL A 513 -26.92 -6.77 -10.90
N LEU A 514 -26.05 -6.64 -11.91
CA LEU A 514 -24.61 -6.38 -11.70
C LEU A 514 -24.37 -5.10 -10.89
N ILE A 515 -25.10 -4.03 -11.20
CA ILE A 515 -24.99 -2.75 -10.49
C ILE A 515 -25.53 -2.87 -9.05
N ASP A 516 -26.66 -3.54 -8.86
CA ASP A 516 -27.23 -3.76 -7.52
C ASP A 516 -26.33 -4.62 -6.62
N GLU A 517 -25.61 -5.62 -7.17
CA GLU A 517 -24.62 -6.38 -6.41
C GLU A 517 -23.34 -5.58 -6.14
N LEU A 518 -22.86 -4.77 -7.10
CA LEU A 518 -21.67 -3.94 -6.92
C LEU A 518 -21.88 -2.74 -5.97
N GLU A 519 -23.08 -2.17 -5.86
CA GLU A 519 -23.39 -1.19 -4.80
C GLU A 519 -23.39 -1.85 -3.41
N ARG A 520 -23.80 -3.13 -3.28
CA ARG A 520 -23.64 -3.88 -2.02
C ARG A 520 -22.16 -4.13 -1.68
N VAL A 521 -21.31 -4.34 -2.70
CA VAL A 521 -19.85 -4.41 -2.50
C VAL A 521 -19.29 -3.05 -2.07
N ARG A 522 -19.75 -1.95 -2.68
CA ARG A 522 -19.39 -0.57 -2.32
C ARG A 522 -19.70 -0.24 -0.86
N ASP A 523 -20.88 -0.61 -0.37
CA ASP A 523 -21.23 -0.45 1.05
C ASP A 523 -20.29 -1.26 1.97
N GLY A 524 -19.90 -2.47 1.56
CA GLY A 524 -18.88 -3.26 2.26
C GLY A 524 -17.51 -2.59 2.29
N VAL A 525 -17.05 -2.04 1.17
CA VAL A 525 -15.80 -1.29 1.04
C VAL A 525 -15.81 -0.02 1.91
N ARG A 526 -16.93 0.71 1.93
CA ARG A 526 -17.14 1.90 2.79
C ARG A 526 -17.15 1.56 4.28
N ALA A 527 -17.64 0.38 4.65
CA ALA A 527 -17.52 -0.16 6.00
C ALA A 527 -16.10 -0.63 6.37
N GLY A 528 -15.13 -0.55 5.43
CA GLY A 528 -13.75 -0.96 5.61
C GLY A 528 -13.50 -2.46 5.44
N THR A 529 -14.49 -3.22 4.97
CA THR A 529 -14.34 -4.66 4.66
C THR A 529 -13.75 -4.85 3.27
N ALA A 530 -13.10 -6.00 3.03
CA ALA A 530 -12.56 -6.39 1.72
C ALA A 530 -11.66 -5.36 1.01
N PRO A 531 -10.69 -4.70 1.68
CA PRO A 531 -9.89 -3.63 1.09
C PRO A 531 -9.19 -4.04 -0.22
N ARG A 532 -8.73 -5.30 -0.30
CA ARG A 532 -8.02 -5.87 -1.45
C ARG A 532 -8.82 -5.84 -2.77
N ILE A 533 -10.15 -5.73 -2.73
CA ILE A 533 -11.00 -5.66 -3.94
C ILE A 533 -11.64 -4.28 -4.13
N ALA A 534 -11.33 -3.30 -3.27
CA ALA A 534 -11.97 -1.98 -3.27
C ALA A 534 -11.85 -1.28 -4.62
N VAL A 535 -10.62 -1.11 -5.11
CA VAL A 535 -10.34 -0.40 -6.37
C VAL A 535 -11.01 -1.09 -7.56
N ASP A 536 -10.90 -2.42 -7.67
CA ASP A 536 -11.44 -3.17 -8.81
C ASP A 536 -12.97 -3.22 -8.80
N ALA A 537 -13.61 -3.44 -7.65
CA ALA A 537 -15.07 -3.44 -7.55
C ALA A 537 -15.68 -2.05 -7.81
N LEU A 538 -15.07 -0.99 -7.25
CA LEU A 538 -15.50 0.39 -7.50
C LEU A 538 -15.28 0.78 -8.98
N TRP A 539 -14.21 0.29 -9.61
CA TRP A 539 -13.97 0.52 -11.04
C TRP A 539 -14.94 -0.26 -11.93
N GLN A 540 -15.25 -1.52 -11.61
CA GLN A 540 -16.29 -2.29 -12.30
C GLN A 540 -17.66 -1.61 -12.18
N LEU A 541 -17.98 -1.05 -11.01
CA LEU A 541 -19.21 -0.27 -10.79
C LEU A 541 -19.23 1.00 -11.65
N ALA A 542 -18.09 1.72 -11.74
CA ALA A 542 -17.95 2.88 -12.62
C ALA A 542 -18.18 2.53 -14.10
N MET A 543 -17.62 1.42 -14.57
CA MET A 543 -17.81 0.92 -15.94
C MET A 543 -19.25 0.46 -16.18
N ALA A 544 -19.88 -0.26 -15.25
CA ALA A 544 -21.27 -0.70 -15.37
C ALA A 544 -22.24 0.51 -15.41
N TYR A 545 -22.01 1.54 -14.58
CA TYR A 545 -22.73 2.81 -14.68
C TYR A 545 -22.51 3.51 -16.03
N ARG A 546 -21.27 3.55 -16.53
CA ARG A 546 -20.94 4.16 -17.82
C ARG A 546 -21.68 3.47 -18.97
N GLU A 547 -21.67 2.13 -19.00
CA GLU A 547 -22.34 1.33 -20.02
C GLU A 547 -23.87 1.48 -19.94
N ARG A 548 -24.46 1.46 -18.75
CA ARG A 548 -25.89 1.74 -18.58
C ARG A 548 -26.26 3.15 -19.05
N GLY A 549 -25.38 4.13 -18.83
CA GLY A 549 -25.49 5.49 -19.38
C GLY A 549 -25.50 5.51 -20.90
N VAL A 550 -24.59 4.79 -21.56
CA VAL A 550 -24.55 4.63 -23.03
C VAL A 550 -25.84 3.97 -23.55
N LEU A 551 -26.26 2.85 -22.96
CA LEU A 551 -27.46 2.11 -23.34
C LEU A 551 -28.76 2.92 -23.15
N ASN A 552 -28.78 3.86 -22.19
CA ASN A 552 -29.92 4.76 -21.96
C ASN A 552 -29.80 6.12 -22.68
N GLN A 553 -28.70 6.36 -23.41
CA GLN A 553 -28.35 7.65 -24.02
C GLN A 553 -28.19 8.80 -23.00
N ASP A 554 -27.97 8.47 -21.72
CA ASP A 554 -27.69 9.39 -20.63
C ASP A 554 -26.22 9.28 -20.18
N VAL A 555 -25.31 9.62 -21.09
CA VAL A 555 -23.86 9.68 -20.83
C VAL A 555 -23.46 10.83 -19.88
N LYS A 556 -24.45 11.54 -19.31
CA LYS A 556 -24.29 12.58 -18.29
C LYS A 556 -24.60 12.09 -16.87
N ASP A 557 -24.97 10.82 -16.71
CA ASP A 557 -25.04 10.18 -15.38
C ASP A 557 -23.69 10.36 -14.65
N ILE A 558 -23.78 10.93 -13.45
CA ILE A 558 -22.60 11.26 -12.64
C ILE A 558 -22.10 10.07 -11.82
N ARG A 559 -22.92 9.02 -11.64
CA ARG A 559 -22.60 7.86 -10.79
C ARG A 559 -21.38 7.08 -11.29
N ALA A 560 -21.16 7.05 -12.60
CA ALA A 560 -19.95 6.50 -13.20
C ALA A 560 -18.68 7.24 -12.74
N LEU A 561 -18.74 8.57 -12.69
CA LEU A 561 -17.62 9.42 -12.27
C LEU A 561 -17.45 9.44 -10.75
N GLU A 562 -18.54 9.33 -9.99
CA GLU A 562 -18.50 9.17 -8.53
C GLU A 562 -17.84 7.85 -8.12
N ALA A 563 -18.24 6.72 -8.72
CA ALA A 563 -17.60 5.43 -8.48
C ALA A 563 -16.14 5.39 -8.97
N ALA A 564 -15.84 6.03 -10.10
CA ALA A 564 -14.47 6.16 -10.61
C ALA A 564 -13.57 6.95 -9.65
N ASN A 565 -14.03 8.10 -9.14
CA ASN A 565 -13.26 8.90 -8.19
C ASN A 565 -13.14 8.21 -6.82
N GLU A 566 -14.15 7.44 -6.40
CA GLU A 566 -14.06 6.61 -5.20
C GLU A 566 -13.03 5.47 -5.35
N ALA A 567 -12.93 4.85 -6.54
CA ALA A 567 -11.89 3.87 -6.87
C ALA A 567 -10.48 4.49 -6.86
N LEU A 568 -10.33 5.70 -7.43
CA LEU A 568 -9.06 6.42 -7.43
C LEU A 568 -8.65 6.88 -6.02
N ALA A 569 -9.60 7.31 -5.19
CA ALA A 569 -9.35 7.64 -3.79
C ALA A 569 -8.96 6.40 -2.97
N ALA A 570 -9.59 5.24 -3.19
CA ALA A 570 -9.19 3.98 -2.58
C ALA A 570 -7.76 3.59 -2.98
N LEU A 571 -7.43 3.69 -4.27
CA LEU A 571 -6.08 3.40 -4.77
C LEU A 571 -5.03 4.33 -4.16
N ALA A 572 -5.30 5.63 -4.09
CA ALA A 572 -4.40 6.60 -3.47
C ALA A 572 -4.23 6.35 -1.95
N ALA A 573 -5.28 5.87 -1.26
CA ALA A 573 -5.19 5.40 0.12
C ALA A 573 -4.28 4.16 0.26
N ASP A 574 -4.38 3.21 -0.67
CA ASP A 574 -3.54 2.00 -0.70
C ASP A 574 -2.08 2.33 -1.02
N VAL A 575 -1.80 3.32 -1.90
CA VAL A 575 -0.43 3.83 -2.11
C VAL A 575 0.10 4.52 -0.86
N LEU A 576 -0.72 5.32 -0.14
CA LEU A 576 -0.32 5.90 1.16
C LEU A 576 0.01 4.83 2.20
N LEU A 577 -0.70 3.69 2.23
CA LEU A 577 -0.38 2.58 3.15
C LEU A 577 0.99 1.92 2.86
N GLN A 578 1.49 1.99 1.62
CA GLN A 578 2.77 1.39 1.28
C GLN A 578 3.96 2.12 1.91
N SER A 579 5.03 1.37 2.18
CA SER A 579 6.28 1.89 2.73
C SER A 579 7.41 1.76 1.72
N GLY A 580 7.89 2.90 1.22
CA GLY A 580 8.93 3.00 0.20
C GLY A 580 8.41 2.99 -1.24
N ALA A 581 9.13 3.66 -2.13
CA ALA A 581 8.69 4.01 -3.47
C ALA A 581 8.42 2.80 -4.39
N GLU A 582 9.13 1.67 -4.19
CA GLU A 582 8.90 0.46 -4.98
C GLU A 582 7.54 -0.19 -4.68
N HIS A 583 7.17 -0.29 -3.40
CA HIS A 583 5.86 -0.78 -2.99
C HIS A 583 4.76 0.20 -3.40
N GLY A 584 5.00 1.50 -3.22
CA GLY A 584 4.10 2.56 -3.68
C GLY A 584 3.84 2.49 -5.20
N LEU A 585 4.89 2.30 -6.01
CA LEU A 585 4.76 2.19 -7.47
C LEU A 585 3.92 0.97 -7.86
N ARG A 586 4.17 -0.21 -7.25
CA ARG A 586 3.36 -1.41 -7.51
C ARG A 586 1.88 -1.19 -7.14
N ALA A 587 1.61 -0.48 -6.04
CA ALA A 587 0.25 -0.13 -5.64
C ALA A 587 -0.39 0.94 -6.55
N ALA A 588 0.38 1.85 -7.17
CA ALA A 588 -0.14 2.93 -8.01
C ALA A 588 -0.52 2.47 -9.44
N ARG A 589 -0.13 1.25 -9.86
CA ARG A 589 -0.39 0.73 -11.21
C ARG A 589 -1.86 0.74 -11.58
N SER A 590 -2.13 0.95 -12.86
CA SER A 590 -3.45 1.23 -13.46
C SER A 590 -4.17 2.51 -12.98
N GLY A 591 -3.74 3.16 -11.88
CA GLY A 591 -4.40 4.36 -11.35
C GLY A 591 -4.50 5.51 -12.34
N ALA A 592 -3.45 5.70 -13.13
CA ALA A 592 -3.41 6.81 -14.06
C ALA A 592 -4.22 6.60 -15.34
N SER A 593 -4.27 5.39 -15.90
CA SER A 593 -5.13 5.11 -17.05
C SER A 593 -6.61 5.23 -16.65
N LYS A 594 -6.96 4.75 -15.45
CA LYS A 594 -8.26 4.99 -14.80
C LYS A 594 -8.53 6.50 -14.64
N ALA A 595 -7.58 7.29 -14.16
CA ALA A 595 -7.72 8.73 -13.99
C ALA A 595 -7.86 9.51 -15.30
N VAL A 596 -7.07 9.17 -16.33
CA VAL A 596 -7.19 9.74 -17.69
C VAL A 596 -8.57 9.42 -18.26
N GLN A 597 -9.03 8.17 -18.16
CA GLN A 597 -10.34 7.76 -18.68
C GLN A 597 -11.48 8.47 -17.92
N ALA A 598 -11.41 8.57 -16.59
CA ALA A 598 -12.36 9.33 -15.78
C ALA A 598 -12.34 10.84 -16.11
N ALA A 599 -11.15 11.42 -16.35
CA ALA A 599 -11.01 12.83 -16.73
C ALA A 599 -11.57 13.13 -18.13
N LEU A 600 -11.42 12.21 -19.10
CA LEU A 600 -12.06 12.29 -20.41
C LEU A 600 -13.59 12.18 -20.28
N TRP A 601 -14.11 11.29 -19.44
CA TRP A 601 -15.55 11.20 -19.16
C TRP A 601 -16.07 12.51 -18.55
N ALA A 602 -15.41 13.04 -17.52
CA ALA A 602 -15.75 14.31 -16.89
C ALA A 602 -15.68 15.49 -17.87
N GLY A 603 -14.61 15.57 -18.67
CA GLY A 603 -14.44 16.56 -19.74
C GLY A 603 -15.56 16.52 -20.77
N SER A 604 -15.98 15.32 -21.20
CA SER A 604 -17.12 15.13 -22.12
C SER A 604 -18.47 15.59 -21.55
N GLN A 605 -18.60 15.61 -20.21
CA GLN A 605 -19.77 16.13 -19.51
C GLN A 605 -19.69 17.65 -19.23
N GLY A 606 -18.52 18.28 -19.42
CA GLY A 606 -18.24 19.68 -19.05
C GLY A 606 -17.80 19.87 -17.59
N ARG A 607 -17.48 18.78 -16.88
CA ARG A 607 -17.12 18.74 -15.45
C ARG A 607 -15.61 18.93 -15.25
N LEU A 608 -15.13 20.18 -15.46
CA LEU A 608 -13.70 20.48 -15.45
C LEU A 608 -13.02 20.33 -14.09
N HIS A 609 -13.71 20.64 -13.00
CA HIS A 609 -13.16 20.49 -11.64
C HIS A 609 -12.89 19.02 -11.34
N GLU A 610 -13.86 18.17 -11.68
CA GLU A 610 -13.81 16.73 -11.48
C GLU A 610 -12.82 16.07 -12.43
N ALA A 611 -12.67 16.58 -13.67
CA ALA A 611 -11.64 16.10 -14.60
C ALA A 611 -10.22 16.31 -14.04
N VAL A 612 -9.93 17.50 -13.49
CA VAL A 612 -8.65 17.76 -12.84
C VAL A 612 -8.49 16.97 -11.54
N ALA A 613 -9.56 16.85 -10.74
CA ALA A 613 -9.53 16.02 -9.52
C ALA A 613 -9.24 14.54 -9.81
N SER A 614 -9.80 13.95 -10.88
CA SER A 614 -9.45 12.59 -11.30
C SER A 614 -7.96 12.46 -11.63
N LEU A 615 -7.39 13.40 -12.40
CA LEU A 615 -5.95 13.41 -12.73
C LEU A 615 -5.08 13.53 -11.47
N GLU A 616 -5.41 14.45 -10.56
CA GLU A 616 -4.69 14.66 -9.29
C GLU A 616 -4.91 13.53 -8.26
N LEU A 617 -5.86 12.62 -8.47
CA LEU A 617 -6.04 11.38 -7.68
C LEU A 617 -5.34 10.15 -8.28
N GLY A 618 -4.96 10.15 -9.55
CA GLY A 618 -4.35 8.99 -10.21
C GLY A 618 -2.95 9.20 -10.77
N ARG A 619 -2.34 10.37 -10.55
CA ARG A 619 -0.99 10.71 -11.02
C ARG A 619 -0.06 11.13 -9.90
N ALA A 620 1.23 10.86 -10.11
CA ALA A 620 2.31 11.19 -9.18
C ALA A 620 2.02 10.67 -7.74
N LEU A 621 1.34 9.53 -7.61
CA LEU A 621 0.89 8.98 -6.33
C LEU A 621 2.06 8.57 -5.43
N VAL A 622 3.16 8.06 -6.00
CA VAL A 622 4.39 7.74 -5.27
C VAL A 622 5.07 9.01 -4.76
N LEU A 623 5.14 10.06 -5.59
CA LEU A 623 5.69 11.37 -5.20
C LEU A 623 4.80 12.01 -4.11
N HIS A 624 3.48 11.96 -4.27
CA HIS A 624 2.50 12.40 -3.26
C HIS A 624 2.67 11.61 -1.96
N ALA A 625 2.81 10.29 -2.01
CA ALA A 625 2.90 9.46 -0.82
C ALA A 625 4.22 9.63 -0.07
N ALA A 626 5.36 9.77 -0.76
CA ALA A 626 6.65 10.06 -0.13
C ALA A 626 6.60 11.40 0.63
N SER A 627 6.16 12.47 -0.05
CA SER A 627 6.04 13.82 0.51
C SER A 627 4.90 14.00 1.54
N THR A 628 3.86 13.16 1.52
CA THR A 628 2.90 13.08 2.64
C THR A 628 3.52 12.34 3.82
N SER A 629 4.32 11.28 3.59
CA SER A 629 4.96 10.49 4.65
C SER A 629 5.91 11.30 5.52
N SER A 630 6.68 12.22 4.93
CA SER A 630 7.60 13.10 5.67
C SER A 630 6.88 14.16 6.53
N ALA A 631 5.59 14.40 6.30
CA ALA A 631 4.77 15.33 7.09
C ALA A 631 3.85 14.64 8.11
N VAL A 632 3.79 13.30 8.14
CA VAL A 632 2.91 12.56 9.06
C VAL A 632 3.16 12.89 10.55
N PRO A 633 4.41 12.97 11.06
CA PRO A 633 4.63 13.25 12.49
C PRO A 633 4.09 14.62 12.92
N GLU A 634 4.28 15.65 12.09
CA GLU A 634 3.85 17.02 12.36
C GLU A 634 2.33 17.16 12.25
N LEU A 635 1.71 16.45 11.30
CA LEU A 635 0.25 16.34 11.19
C LEU A 635 -0.35 15.60 12.40
N LEU A 636 0.31 14.55 12.90
CA LEU A 636 -0.10 13.83 14.11
C LEU A 636 0.02 14.72 15.35
N ASP A 637 1.13 15.45 15.51
CA ASP A 637 1.31 16.40 16.60
C ASP A 637 0.28 17.53 16.56
N ALA A 638 -0.02 18.08 15.38
CA ALA A 638 -1.08 19.08 15.19
C ALA A 638 -2.48 18.52 15.49
N GLY A 639 -2.70 17.22 15.26
CA GLY A 639 -3.91 16.49 15.66
C GLY A 639 -3.96 16.09 17.15
N GLY A 640 -2.88 16.30 17.92
CA GLY A 640 -2.77 15.88 19.34
C GLY A 640 -2.37 14.41 19.54
N HIS A 641 -1.95 13.71 18.49
CA HIS A 641 -1.56 12.30 18.50
C HIS A 641 -0.05 12.09 18.79
N HIS A 642 0.47 12.78 19.81
CA HIS A 642 1.90 12.88 20.12
C HIS A 642 2.61 11.51 20.25
N GLU A 643 1.98 10.53 20.88
CA GLU A 643 2.56 9.18 21.05
C GLU A 643 2.76 8.46 19.70
N LEU A 644 1.87 8.66 18.73
CA LEU A 644 2.04 8.12 17.37
C LEU A 644 3.13 8.88 16.59
N ALA A 645 3.27 10.18 16.82
CA ALA A 645 4.32 10.99 16.20
C ALA A 645 5.72 10.61 16.71
N GLU A 646 5.87 10.40 18.02
CA GLU A 646 7.10 9.88 18.63
C GLU A 646 7.42 8.46 18.15
N ALA A 647 6.42 7.56 18.13
CA ALA A 647 6.59 6.21 17.60
C ALA A 647 7.06 6.20 16.13
N TRP A 648 6.45 7.01 15.25
CA TRP A 648 6.85 7.12 13.85
C TRP A 648 8.30 7.61 13.70
N ARG A 649 8.68 8.68 14.43
CA ARG A 649 10.05 9.19 14.44
C ARG A 649 11.05 8.14 14.94
N SER A 650 10.69 7.35 15.96
CA SER A 650 11.56 6.29 16.51
C SER A 650 11.87 5.19 15.49
N VAL A 651 10.91 4.81 14.63
CA VAL A 651 11.11 3.80 13.58
C VAL A 651 11.98 4.34 12.45
N GLY A 652 11.79 5.60 12.05
CA GLY A 652 12.67 6.28 11.08
C GLY A 652 14.12 6.35 11.55
N ALA A 653 14.34 6.73 12.81
CA ALA A 653 15.67 6.77 13.42
C ALA A 653 16.31 5.38 13.55
N ALA A 654 15.53 4.33 13.83
CA ALA A 654 16.03 2.95 13.89
C ALA A 654 16.59 2.47 12.54
N THR A 655 16.06 2.97 11.42
CA THR A 655 16.59 2.69 10.06
C THR A 655 17.80 3.53 9.64
N GLN A 656 18.23 4.53 10.43
CA GLN A 656 19.44 5.32 10.16
C GLN A 656 20.75 4.67 10.65
N GLY A 657 20.68 3.49 11.28
CA GLY A 657 21.84 2.81 11.85
C GLY A 657 22.76 2.18 10.79
N PRO A 658 24.08 2.47 10.78
CA PRO A 658 25.00 1.91 9.78
C PRO A 658 25.07 0.37 9.88
N GLY A 659 24.88 -0.31 8.76
CA GLY A 659 24.94 -1.78 8.68
C GLY A 659 23.72 -2.53 9.22
N ARG A 660 22.54 -1.89 9.32
CA ARG A 660 21.27 -2.56 9.64
C ARG A 660 20.09 -2.13 8.75
N GLY A 661 20.25 -2.34 7.45
CA GLY A 661 19.11 -2.77 6.64
C GLY A 661 18.55 -4.10 7.20
N ALA A 662 17.32 -4.45 6.83
CA ALA A 662 16.70 -5.73 7.22
C ALA A 662 17.30 -6.91 6.43
N GLY A 663 18.56 -7.22 6.70
CA GLY A 663 19.31 -8.30 6.05
C GLY A 663 18.79 -9.69 6.45
N ALA A 664 19.17 -10.70 5.65
CA ALA A 664 18.72 -12.09 5.74
C ALA A 664 19.26 -12.89 6.95
N GLY A 665 19.32 -12.25 8.13
CA GLY A 665 19.67 -12.83 9.42
C GLY A 665 18.85 -12.26 10.59
N ALA A 666 17.83 -11.44 10.31
CA ALA A 666 16.73 -11.19 11.24
C ALA A 666 15.64 -12.24 11.03
N GLY A 667 15.11 -12.82 12.11
CA GLY A 667 13.96 -13.72 12.05
C GLY A 667 12.66 -12.99 11.71
N VAL A 668 11.59 -13.75 11.45
CA VAL A 668 10.28 -13.19 11.05
C VAL A 668 9.77 -12.14 12.06
N PRO A 669 9.21 -11.00 11.62
CA PRO A 669 8.59 -10.00 12.50
C PRO A 669 7.50 -10.56 13.44
N GLY A 670 7.37 -9.98 14.64
CA GLY A 670 6.32 -10.33 15.63
C GLY A 670 4.99 -9.60 15.42
N GLU A 671 5.00 -8.55 14.61
CA GLU A 671 3.83 -7.76 14.18
C GLU A 671 4.07 -7.32 12.72
N LEU A 672 3.00 -6.96 12.00
CA LEU A 672 3.06 -6.43 10.63
C LEU A 672 3.82 -5.09 10.61
N PRO A 673 4.93 -4.96 9.86
CA PRO A 673 5.64 -3.68 9.72
C PRO A 673 4.77 -2.46 9.35
N SER A 674 3.67 -2.64 8.62
CA SER A 674 2.73 -1.54 8.30
C SER A 674 1.82 -1.07 9.45
N ILE A 675 1.75 -1.76 10.59
CA ILE A 675 0.66 -1.51 11.56
C ILE A 675 0.71 -0.11 12.20
N LEU A 676 1.90 0.38 12.54
CA LEU A 676 2.10 1.75 13.01
C LEU A 676 1.69 2.79 11.95
N ARG A 677 2.04 2.52 10.69
CA ARG A 677 1.73 3.40 9.55
C ARG A 677 0.22 3.49 9.29
N ARG A 678 -0.49 2.35 9.39
CA ARG A 678 -1.96 2.29 9.31
C ARG A 678 -2.60 3.13 10.41
N ARG A 679 -2.25 2.89 11.69
CA ARG A 679 -2.80 3.62 12.84
C ARG A 679 -2.55 5.14 12.76
N ALA A 680 -1.38 5.55 12.30
CA ALA A 680 -1.05 6.95 12.03
C ALA A 680 -1.96 7.56 10.95
N LEU A 681 -2.09 6.90 9.79
CA LEU A 681 -2.92 7.38 8.68
C LEU A 681 -4.43 7.39 9.04
N GLU A 682 -4.88 6.42 9.84
CA GLU A 682 -6.26 6.33 10.36
C GLU A 682 -6.58 7.44 11.36
N ALA A 683 -5.65 7.77 12.26
CA ALA A 683 -5.76 8.94 13.14
C ALA A 683 -5.87 10.25 12.34
N LEU A 684 -5.08 10.38 11.27
CA LEU A 684 -5.16 11.48 10.30
C LEU A 684 -6.36 11.39 9.33
N GLY A 685 -7.18 10.34 9.42
CA GLY A 685 -8.39 10.17 8.63
C GLY A 685 -8.15 10.06 7.12
N TYR A 686 -7.05 9.43 6.68
CA TYR A 686 -6.64 9.36 5.25
C TYR A 686 -7.73 8.91 4.25
N ARG A 687 -8.67 8.02 4.66
CA ARG A 687 -9.82 7.57 3.85
C ARG A 687 -11.00 8.55 3.81
N ARG A 688 -10.94 9.70 4.50
CA ARG A 688 -12.01 10.70 4.50
C ARG A 688 -11.86 11.66 3.33
N GLU A 689 -12.98 12.01 2.70
CA GLU A 689 -13.06 13.06 1.70
C GLU A 689 -12.50 14.38 2.28
N GLY A 690 -11.62 15.05 1.54
CA GLY A 690 -10.90 16.25 2.01
C GLY A 690 -9.79 16.00 3.06
N GLY A 691 -9.46 14.74 3.37
CA GLY A 691 -8.33 14.36 4.23
C GLY A 691 -6.98 14.43 3.51
N LEU A 692 -6.03 13.54 3.88
CA LEU A 692 -4.68 13.50 3.29
C LEU A 692 -4.64 13.35 1.76
N LEU A 693 -5.74 12.86 1.17
CA LEU A 693 -5.91 12.64 -0.27
C LEU A 693 -6.51 13.85 -1.02
N ALA A 694 -6.76 14.98 -0.34
CA ALA A 694 -7.30 16.17 -0.97
C ALA A 694 -6.51 16.58 -2.22
N THR A 695 -7.22 16.79 -3.33
CA THR A 695 -6.67 17.31 -4.58
C THR A 695 -6.75 18.84 -4.59
N PRO A 696 -5.80 19.54 -5.24
CA PRO A 696 -5.96 20.96 -5.53
C PRO A 696 -7.27 21.23 -6.29
N THR A 697 -8.01 22.27 -5.89
CA THR A 697 -9.14 22.75 -6.68
C THR A 697 -8.65 23.58 -7.86
N LEU A 698 -9.55 23.88 -8.80
CA LEU A 698 -9.28 24.85 -9.87
C LEU A 698 -8.96 26.27 -9.34
N SER A 699 -9.35 26.62 -8.11
CA SER A 699 -8.92 27.88 -7.48
C SER A 699 -7.47 27.76 -7.03
N ASP A 700 -7.12 26.76 -6.21
CA ASP A 700 -5.75 26.60 -5.68
C ASP A 700 -4.70 26.57 -6.80
N LEU A 701 -5.03 25.92 -7.93
CA LEU A 701 -4.19 25.89 -9.12
C LEU A 701 -4.11 27.24 -9.85
N ALA A 702 -5.19 28.00 -9.94
CA ALA A 702 -5.19 29.34 -10.52
C ALA A 702 -4.43 30.34 -9.62
N ASP A 703 -4.69 30.31 -8.32
CA ASP A 703 -4.05 31.14 -7.31
C ASP A 703 -2.53 30.90 -7.31
N GLY A 704 -2.08 29.64 -7.37
CA GLY A 704 -0.66 29.28 -7.51
C GLY A 704 -0.04 29.65 -8.86
N VAL A 705 -0.80 29.63 -9.96
CA VAL A 705 -0.31 30.16 -11.26
C VAL A 705 -0.06 31.67 -11.17
N GLU A 706 -0.96 32.45 -10.55
CA GLU A 706 -0.75 33.90 -10.36
C GLU A 706 0.38 34.20 -9.37
N GLU A 707 0.45 33.49 -8.24
CA GLU A 707 1.55 33.61 -7.25
C GLU A 707 2.92 33.31 -7.87
N SER A 708 3.00 32.26 -8.69
CA SER A 708 4.23 31.89 -9.41
C SER A 708 4.61 32.85 -10.53
N GLY A 709 3.76 33.81 -10.90
CA GLY A 709 3.97 34.71 -12.04
C GLY A 709 3.87 34.01 -13.41
N ALA A 710 3.19 32.88 -13.50
CA ALA A 710 2.90 32.18 -14.76
C ALA A 710 1.58 32.66 -15.38
N ASP A 711 1.40 32.36 -16.68
CA ASP A 711 0.20 32.69 -17.45
C ASP A 711 -0.82 31.56 -17.45
N ALA A 712 -0.36 30.31 -17.49
CA ALA A 712 -1.22 29.12 -17.53
C ALA A 712 -0.53 27.85 -17.02
N LEU A 713 -1.33 26.97 -16.41
CA LEU A 713 -1.05 25.55 -16.21
C LEU A 713 -1.85 24.75 -17.25
N LEU A 714 -1.19 23.87 -18.00
CA LEU A 714 -1.82 23.05 -19.05
C LEU A 714 -1.65 21.56 -18.76
N TYR A 715 -2.76 20.86 -18.49
CA TYR A 715 -2.78 19.39 -18.49
C TYR A 715 -2.92 18.89 -19.93
N LEU A 716 -1.99 18.05 -20.38
CA LEU A 716 -2.08 17.40 -21.69
C LEU A 716 -2.54 15.96 -21.47
N VAL A 717 -3.75 15.62 -21.94
CA VAL A 717 -4.42 14.34 -21.65
C VAL A 717 -4.58 13.56 -22.97
N PRO A 718 -3.99 12.36 -23.11
CA PRO A 718 -4.14 11.53 -24.31
C PRO A 718 -5.57 10.95 -24.40
N GLY A 719 -5.97 10.53 -25.60
CA GLY A 719 -7.20 9.78 -25.86
C GLY A 719 -6.91 8.40 -26.47
N GLU A 720 -7.76 7.43 -26.17
CA GLU A 720 -7.61 6.03 -26.59
C GLU A 720 -8.07 5.81 -28.04
N ASP A 721 -7.38 4.95 -28.79
CA ASP A 721 -7.64 4.64 -30.20
C ASP A 721 -7.99 5.87 -31.07
N ALA A 722 -9.25 6.01 -31.48
CA ALA A 722 -9.73 7.08 -32.35
C ALA A 722 -10.31 8.28 -31.59
N ASP A 723 -10.49 8.19 -30.26
CA ASP A 723 -11.05 9.25 -29.44
C ASP A 723 -10.02 10.34 -29.17
N ALA A 724 -10.44 11.59 -29.35
CA ALA A 724 -9.56 12.75 -29.23
C ALA A 724 -9.23 13.05 -27.76
N GLY A 725 -7.93 13.09 -27.45
CA GLY A 725 -7.44 13.63 -26.18
C GLY A 725 -7.77 15.13 -26.02
N VAL A 726 -7.45 15.67 -24.84
CA VAL A 726 -7.80 17.05 -24.46
C VAL A 726 -6.63 17.80 -23.86
N VAL A 727 -6.64 19.13 -23.99
CA VAL A 727 -5.82 20.03 -23.18
C VAL A 727 -6.74 20.76 -22.21
N ILE A 728 -6.47 20.66 -20.91
CA ILE A 728 -7.18 21.42 -19.87
C ILE A 728 -6.27 22.58 -19.45
N THR A 729 -6.77 23.80 -19.65
CA THR A 729 -6.08 25.05 -19.31
C THR A 729 -6.61 25.57 -17.97
N VAL A 730 -5.73 25.94 -17.05
CA VAL A 730 -6.03 26.76 -15.87
C VAL A 730 -5.20 28.03 -15.95
N ALA A 731 -5.84 29.18 -16.11
CA ALA A 731 -5.18 30.47 -16.25
C ALA A 731 -5.91 31.54 -15.43
N PRO A 732 -5.26 32.25 -14.48
CA PRO A 732 -5.94 33.09 -13.47
C PRO A 732 -6.90 34.13 -14.08
N ARG A 733 -6.48 34.75 -15.19
CA ARG A 733 -7.21 35.84 -15.86
C ARG A 733 -8.23 35.37 -16.91
N LEU A 734 -8.23 34.09 -17.26
CA LEU A 734 -9.14 33.50 -18.25
C LEU A 734 -10.10 32.46 -17.63
N GLY A 735 -9.82 31.98 -16.42
CA GLY A 735 -10.48 30.86 -15.77
C GLY A 735 -9.92 29.51 -16.24
N ALA A 736 -10.70 28.44 -15.99
CA ALA A 736 -10.42 27.10 -16.48
C ALA A 736 -11.17 26.81 -17.79
N GLY A 737 -10.54 26.08 -18.71
CA GLY A 737 -11.11 25.71 -20.00
C GLY A 737 -10.58 24.38 -20.53
N LEU A 738 -11.22 23.83 -21.55
CA LEU A 738 -10.84 22.56 -22.18
C LEU A 738 -10.89 22.67 -23.70
N ALA A 739 -9.82 22.23 -24.36
CA ALA A 739 -9.70 22.19 -25.82
C ALA A 739 -9.48 20.74 -26.29
N VAL A 740 -10.41 20.21 -27.08
CA VAL A 740 -10.28 18.88 -27.69
C VAL A 740 -9.20 18.89 -28.77
N ARG A 741 -8.38 17.83 -28.85
CA ARG A 741 -7.25 17.68 -29.77
C ARG A 741 -7.23 16.29 -30.40
N LYS A 742 -7.61 16.20 -31.67
CA LYS A 742 -7.55 14.93 -32.43
C LYS A 742 -6.12 14.37 -32.46
N GLN A 743 -5.11 15.24 -32.53
CA GLN A 743 -3.69 14.89 -32.50
C GLN A 743 -3.26 14.11 -31.25
N LEU A 744 -4.01 14.22 -30.14
CA LEU A 744 -3.77 13.47 -28.90
C LEU A 744 -4.51 12.12 -28.84
N SER A 745 -5.20 11.69 -29.90
CA SER A 745 -5.71 10.31 -30.04
C SER A 745 -4.59 9.34 -30.41
N GLY A 746 -4.67 8.09 -29.96
CA GLY A 746 -3.71 7.03 -30.32
C GLY A 746 -3.55 6.83 -31.84
N ALA A 747 -4.61 7.07 -32.62
CA ALA A 747 -4.59 7.00 -34.09
C ALA A 747 -3.78 8.14 -34.76
N GLU A 748 -3.58 9.27 -34.08
CA GLU A 748 -2.85 10.44 -34.59
C GLU A 748 -1.52 10.70 -33.85
N SER A 749 -1.23 9.96 -32.76
CA SER A 749 0.04 10.03 -32.02
C SER A 749 1.19 9.28 -32.69
N GLY A 750 1.02 8.78 -33.92
CA GLY A 750 2.04 8.04 -34.68
C GLY A 750 3.47 8.62 -34.73
N PRO A 751 3.71 9.95 -34.64
CA PRO A 751 5.06 10.50 -34.46
C PRO A 751 5.74 10.11 -33.14
N LEU A 752 4.98 10.00 -32.04
CA LEU A 752 5.46 9.53 -30.74
C LEU A 752 5.84 8.05 -30.79
N GLU A 753 5.02 7.22 -31.45
CA GLU A 753 5.33 5.80 -31.66
C GLU A 753 6.67 5.63 -32.38
N ARG A 754 6.86 6.30 -33.52
CA ARG A 754 8.10 6.23 -34.30
C ARG A 754 9.33 6.75 -33.55
N TYR A 755 9.17 7.77 -32.71
CA TYR A 755 10.26 8.25 -31.85
C TYR A 755 10.67 7.18 -30.82
N LEU A 756 9.70 6.49 -30.21
CA LEU A 756 9.95 5.44 -29.22
C LEU A 756 10.53 4.18 -29.87
N ASP A 757 10.05 3.77 -31.04
CA ASP A 757 10.63 2.70 -31.86
C ASP A 757 12.11 3.01 -32.19
N ALA A 758 12.39 4.21 -32.71
CA ALA A 758 13.75 4.63 -33.06
C ALA A 758 14.67 4.74 -31.84
N THR A 759 14.14 5.20 -30.69
CA THR A 759 14.87 5.24 -29.42
C THR A 759 15.22 3.82 -28.95
N ALA A 760 14.29 2.88 -29.02
CA ALA A 760 14.53 1.49 -28.65
C ALA A 760 15.60 0.82 -29.55
N VAL A 761 15.60 1.11 -30.86
CA VAL A 761 16.63 0.63 -31.80
C VAL A 761 18.01 1.23 -31.49
N ARG A 762 18.10 2.55 -31.27
CA ARG A 762 19.38 3.22 -30.95
C ARG A 762 19.94 2.74 -29.61
N ASP A 763 19.10 2.70 -28.58
CA ASP A 763 19.52 2.32 -27.23
C ASP A 763 19.87 0.81 -27.14
N ALA A 764 19.29 -0.05 -28.00
CA ALA A 764 19.74 -1.43 -28.16
C ALA A 764 21.13 -1.50 -28.83
N ALA A 765 21.35 -0.77 -29.93
CA ALA A 765 22.65 -0.74 -30.62
C ALA A 765 23.81 -0.23 -29.73
N ALA A 766 23.51 0.65 -28.77
CA ALA A 766 24.47 1.10 -27.75
C ALA A 766 24.83 0.02 -26.72
N ARG A 767 23.88 -0.87 -26.35
CA ARG A 767 24.10 -1.93 -25.33
C ARG A 767 24.97 -3.08 -25.84
N ASP A 768 24.92 -3.39 -27.13
CA ASP A 768 25.70 -4.49 -27.75
C ASP A 768 27.21 -4.19 -27.89
N GLY A 769 27.72 -3.11 -27.27
CA GLY A 769 29.12 -2.70 -27.36
C GLY A 769 29.53 -2.19 -28.75
N GLY A 770 28.56 -1.89 -29.60
CA GLY A 770 28.78 -1.26 -30.89
C GLY A 770 29.26 0.18 -30.76
N ARG A 771 29.90 0.71 -31.81
CA ARG A 771 29.86 2.16 -32.03
C ARG A 771 28.42 2.55 -32.35
N SER A 772 27.98 3.74 -31.94
CA SER A 772 26.71 4.33 -32.41
C SER A 772 26.60 4.13 -33.93
N ASP A 773 25.53 3.45 -34.34
CA ASP A 773 25.22 3.25 -35.75
C ASP A 773 24.70 4.58 -36.32
N PRO A 774 25.42 5.21 -37.26
CA PRO A 774 24.98 6.48 -37.83
C PRO A 774 23.61 6.38 -38.52
N SER A 775 23.18 5.17 -38.94
CA SER A 775 21.85 4.96 -39.50
C SER A 775 20.75 4.96 -38.44
N ALA A 776 21.02 4.41 -37.25
CA ALA A 776 20.09 4.43 -36.12
C ALA A 776 19.98 5.84 -35.52
N GLU A 777 21.11 6.54 -35.37
CA GLU A 777 21.14 7.92 -34.89
C GLU A 777 20.39 8.87 -35.83
N GLN A 778 20.64 8.77 -37.15
CA GLN A 778 19.93 9.56 -38.17
C GLN A 778 18.41 9.29 -38.16
N ALA A 779 18.00 8.03 -38.06
CA ALA A 779 16.58 7.67 -37.98
C ALA A 779 15.92 8.17 -36.69
N TRP A 780 16.65 8.19 -35.58
CA TRP A 780 16.20 8.75 -34.31
C TRP A 780 16.07 10.28 -34.36
N GLU A 781 17.03 11.01 -34.95
CA GLU A 781 16.91 12.47 -35.13
C GLU A 781 15.78 12.86 -36.09
N GLU A 782 15.54 12.09 -37.16
CA GLU A 782 14.39 12.29 -38.05
C GLU A 782 13.05 12.05 -37.33
N ALA A 783 12.97 11.03 -36.46
CA ALA A 783 11.79 10.77 -35.65
C ALA A 783 11.57 11.85 -34.56
N LEU A 784 12.65 12.33 -33.92
CA LEU A 784 12.62 13.43 -32.95
C LEU A 784 12.14 14.74 -33.61
N LYS A 785 12.64 15.07 -34.81
CA LYS A 785 12.16 16.22 -35.58
C LYS A 785 10.66 16.11 -35.88
N ALA A 786 10.20 14.96 -36.37
CA ALA A 786 8.78 14.72 -36.64
C ALA A 786 7.91 14.78 -35.38
N LEU A 787 8.44 14.38 -34.22
CA LEU A 787 7.77 14.53 -32.93
C LEU A 787 7.63 16.00 -32.51
N CYS A 788 8.68 16.80 -32.69
CA CYS A 788 8.64 18.26 -32.44
C CYS A 788 7.61 18.97 -33.34
N GLU A 789 7.52 18.61 -34.62
CA GLU A 789 6.54 19.17 -35.57
C GLU A 789 5.10 18.78 -35.22
N TRP A 790 4.87 17.58 -34.67
CA TRP A 790 3.58 17.16 -34.12
C TRP A 790 3.23 17.85 -32.80
N ALA A 791 4.22 18.04 -31.92
CA ALA A 791 4.04 18.74 -30.65
C ALA A 791 3.53 20.18 -30.85
N TYR A 792 3.99 20.85 -31.92
CA TYR A 792 3.48 22.17 -32.29
C TYR A 792 2.02 22.13 -32.75
N GLN A 793 1.61 21.13 -33.54
CA GLN A 793 0.22 20.97 -34.00
C GLN A 793 -0.77 20.79 -32.84
N VAL A 794 -0.33 20.14 -31.76
CA VAL A 794 -1.08 20.06 -30.49
C VAL A 794 -1.08 21.42 -29.79
N LEU A 795 0.11 21.93 -29.41
CA LEU A 795 0.26 22.96 -28.40
C LEU A 795 0.18 24.40 -28.95
N GLY A 796 0.72 24.66 -30.13
CA GLY A 796 0.78 25.99 -30.75
C GLY A 796 -0.57 26.72 -30.80
N PRO A 797 -1.68 26.08 -31.24
CA PRO A 797 -2.98 26.72 -31.24
C PRO A 797 -3.61 26.90 -29.84
N VAL A 798 -3.13 26.20 -28.78
CA VAL A 798 -3.54 26.49 -27.39
C VAL A 798 -2.92 27.82 -26.97
N LEU A 799 -1.62 27.95 -27.19
CA LEU A 799 -0.84 29.12 -26.80
C LEU A 799 -1.29 30.37 -27.58
N ALA A 800 -1.64 30.23 -28.86
CA ALA A 800 -2.21 31.33 -29.65
C ALA A 800 -3.57 31.83 -29.11
N ASP A 801 -4.43 30.94 -28.59
CA ASP A 801 -5.68 31.36 -27.94
C ASP A 801 -5.44 31.95 -26.53
N VAL A 802 -4.41 31.49 -25.80
CA VAL A 802 -4.00 32.05 -24.50
C VAL A 802 -3.39 33.45 -24.63
N ASP A 803 -2.42 33.68 -25.53
CA ASP A 803 -1.85 35.02 -25.81
C ASP A 803 -2.94 36.02 -26.17
N LYS A 804 -3.80 35.64 -27.11
CA LYS A 804 -4.94 36.44 -27.58
C LYS A 804 -5.96 36.72 -26.47
N GLY A 805 -6.17 35.78 -25.55
CA GLY A 805 -7.02 35.96 -24.38
C GLY A 805 -6.42 36.92 -23.34
N LEU A 806 -5.13 36.77 -23.06
CA LEU A 806 -4.38 37.61 -22.11
C LEU A 806 -3.97 38.98 -22.69
N ALA A 807 -4.08 39.15 -24.02
CA ALA A 807 -3.49 40.24 -24.79
C ALA A 807 -2.01 40.46 -24.41
N ALA A 808 -1.18 39.42 -24.52
CA ALA A 808 0.22 39.50 -24.07
C ALA A 808 1.07 40.45 -24.95
N ASN A 809 0.60 40.79 -26.16
CA ASN A 809 1.17 41.84 -27.03
C ASN A 809 2.65 41.61 -27.39
N GLY A 810 3.07 40.36 -27.54
CA GLY A 810 4.43 40.01 -27.97
C GLY A 810 5.48 39.90 -26.85
N ARG A 811 5.08 39.88 -25.58
CA ARG A 811 5.90 39.26 -24.53
C ARG A 811 5.79 37.73 -24.63
N PRO A 812 6.81 36.96 -24.19
CA PRO A 812 6.67 35.51 -23.98
C PRO A 812 5.53 35.16 -23.03
N LEU A 813 4.80 34.07 -23.32
CA LEU A 813 3.98 33.40 -22.32
C LEU A 813 4.86 32.61 -21.36
N ARG A 814 4.42 32.45 -20.11
CA ARG A 814 5.04 31.55 -19.11
C ARG A 814 4.08 30.43 -18.77
N VAL A 815 4.41 29.20 -19.16
CA VAL A 815 3.48 28.07 -19.12
C VAL A 815 4.09 26.87 -18.42
N VAL A 816 3.32 26.27 -17.50
CA VAL A 816 3.64 24.99 -16.86
C VAL A 816 2.86 23.88 -17.56
N LEU A 817 3.55 22.83 -17.99
CA LEU A 817 2.95 21.67 -18.64
C LEU A 817 2.87 20.49 -17.67
N VAL A 818 1.68 19.88 -17.59
CA VAL A 818 1.41 18.64 -16.85
C VAL A 818 1.03 17.55 -17.86
N PRO A 819 2.01 16.99 -18.58
CA PRO A 819 1.75 15.96 -19.59
C PRO A 819 1.40 14.62 -18.93
N CYS A 820 0.31 13.98 -19.36
CA CYS A 820 -0.15 12.68 -18.87
C CYS A 820 0.33 11.53 -19.77
N GLY A 821 0.64 10.39 -19.16
CA GLY A 821 1.15 9.20 -19.82
C GLY A 821 2.39 9.45 -20.68
N ARG A 822 2.42 8.77 -21.83
CA ARG A 822 3.56 8.80 -22.78
C ARG A 822 3.83 10.21 -23.36
N LEU A 823 2.91 11.17 -23.19
CA LEU A 823 3.14 12.59 -23.50
C LEU A 823 4.24 13.23 -22.64
N GLY A 824 4.58 12.62 -21.49
CA GLY A 824 5.66 13.09 -20.62
C GLY A 824 7.02 13.15 -21.30
N ILE A 825 7.28 12.23 -22.24
CA ILE A 825 8.56 12.11 -22.95
C ILE A 825 8.76 13.24 -23.97
N VAL A 826 7.67 13.74 -24.56
CA VAL A 826 7.68 14.70 -25.68
C VAL A 826 8.35 16.02 -25.27
N PRO A 827 9.39 16.51 -25.97
CA PRO A 827 10.08 17.75 -25.63
C PRO A 827 9.26 18.97 -26.10
N TRP A 828 8.15 19.26 -25.41
CA TRP A 828 7.17 20.29 -25.77
C TRP A 828 7.78 21.70 -25.96
N HIS A 829 8.82 22.04 -25.20
CA HIS A 829 9.59 23.29 -25.33
C HIS A 829 10.33 23.43 -26.67
N ALA A 830 10.65 22.30 -27.32
CA ALA A 830 11.25 22.23 -28.64
C ALA A 830 10.23 21.89 -29.73
N ALA A 831 8.93 22.13 -29.47
CA ALA A 831 7.89 22.05 -30.49
C ALA A 831 8.24 22.96 -31.68
N ARG A 832 8.29 22.38 -32.89
CA ARG A 832 8.82 23.03 -34.10
C ARG A 832 7.69 23.71 -34.88
N TYR A 833 7.87 25.00 -35.16
CA TYR A 833 6.97 25.81 -35.97
C TYR A 833 6.92 25.33 -37.45
N PRO A 834 5.86 25.69 -38.20
CA PRO A 834 5.83 25.55 -39.66
C PRO A 834 6.94 26.35 -40.35
N GLU A 835 7.40 25.90 -41.51
CA GLU A 835 8.57 26.49 -42.22
C GLU A 835 8.35 27.92 -42.77
N ASP A 836 7.14 28.47 -42.68
CA ASP A 836 6.81 29.86 -43.01
C ASP A 836 6.68 30.79 -41.77
N ALA A 837 6.97 30.28 -40.57
CA ALA A 837 6.99 31.05 -39.34
C ALA A 837 8.26 31.91 -39.17
N PRO A 838 8.23 32.95 -38.31
CA PRO A 838 9.40 33.80 -38.01
C PRO A 838 10.37 33.22 -36.95
N TYR A 839 10.10 32.00 -36.45
CA TYR A 839 10.90 31.26 -35.46
C TYR A 839 10.85 29.77 -35.84
N ASP A 840 11.85 28.97 -35.47
CA ASP A 840 11.83 27.52 -35.69
C ASP A 840 11.25 26.77 -34.47
N TYR A 841 11.47 27.23 -33.23
CA TYR A 841 11.11 26.48 -32.02
C TYR A 841 10.38 27.29 -30.94
N LEU A 842 9.49 26.63 -30.18
CA LEU A 842 8.66 27.26 -29.14
C LEU A 842 9.47 27.92 -28.00
N CYS A 843 10.66 27.41 -27.68
CA CYS A 843 11.56 28.04 -26.71
C CYS A 843 12.06 29.43 -27.14
N GLU A 844 11.93 29.82 -28.42
CA GLU A 844 12.26 31.16 -28.90
C GLU A 844 11.19 32.20 -28.54
N THR A 845 9.91 31.80 -28.57
CA THR A 845 8.76 32.67 -28.29
C THR A 845 8.32 32.64 -26.85
N ASP A 846 8.29 31.47 -26.21
CA ASP A 846 7.61 31.22 -24.94
C ASP A 846 8.51 30.53 -23.90
N VAL A 847 8.12 30.60 -22.62
CA VAL A 847 8.84 30.02 -21.47
C VAL A 847 8.07 28.81 -20.98
N ILE A 848 8.68 27.62 -21.06
CA ILE A 848 8.02 26.34 -20.79
C ILE A 848 8.69 25.64 -19.60
N SER A 849 7.93 25.40 -18.53
CA SER A 849 8.28 24.56 -17.38
C SER A 849 7.40 23.30 -17.36
N TYR A 850 7.80 22.29 -16.59
CA TYR A 850 7.04 21.03 -16.41
C TYR A 850 6.77 20.73 -14.94
N ALA A 851 5.76 19.90 -14.68
CA ALA A 851 5.50 19.29 -13.38
C ALA A 851 4.82 17.91 -13.56
N ALA A 852 5.01 16.99 -12.61
CA ALA A 852 4.32 15.70 -12.58
C ALA A 852 2.80 15.85 -12.30
N SER A 853 2.43 16.86 -11.51
CA SER A 853 1.06 17.16 -11.11
C SER A 853 0.90 18.64 -10.73
N GLY A 854 -0.33 19.13 -10.68
CA GLY A 854 -0.67 20.42 -10.09
C GLY A 854 -0.30 20.48 -8.60
N ARG A 855 -0.50 19.38 -7.86
CA ARG A 855 -0.08 19.23 -6.45
C ARG A 855 1.44 19.39 -6.28
N GLU A 856 2.25 18.88 -7.20
CA GLU A 856 3.71 19.10 -7.20
C GLU A 856 4.06 20.55 -7.54
N PHE A 857 3.49 21.11 -8.60
CA PHE A 857 3.67 22.52 -8.98
C PHE A 857 3.42 23.45 -7.78
N LEU A 858 2.28 23.31 -7.09
CA LEU A 858 1.92 24.13 -5.91
C LEU A 858 2.88 23.98 -4.72
N ARG A 859 3.69 22.91 -4.65
CA ARG A 859 4.75 22.78 -3.64
C ARG A 859 6.01 23.53 -4.03
N THR A 860 6.34 23.59 -5.32
CA THR A 860 7.47 24.39 -5.82
C THR A 860 7.21 25.89 -5.75
N VAL A 861 5.95 26.33 -5.91
CA VAL A 861 5.55 27.74 -5.70
C VAL A 861 5.84 28.19 -4.27
N LYS A 862 5.52 27.35 -3.28
CA LYS A 862 5.63 27.66 -1.84
C LYS A 862 7.06 27.67 -1.26
N ARG A 863 8.08 27.38 -2.08
CA ARG A 863 9.50 27.42 -1.66
C ARG A 863 10.18 28.65 -2.26
N ALA A 864 10.69 29.55 -1.42
CA ALA A 864 11.55 30.65 -1.83
C ALA A 864 12.86 30.16 -2.50
N PRO A 865 13.48 30.96 -3.38
CA PRO A 865 14.74 30.57 -4.01
C PRO A 865 15.94 30.80 -3.08
N ARG A 866 16.79 29.79 -2.91
CA ARG A 866 18.15 30.01 -2.39
C ARG A 866 19.04 30.62 -3.47
N ASP A 867 19.95 31.51 -3.09
CA ASP A 867 20.98 32.04 -4.00
C ASP A 867 21.94 30.91 -4.42
N PRO A 868 22.05 30.55 -5.72
CA PRO A 868 22.95 29.50 -6.19
C PRO A 868 24.42 29.69 -5.80
N ALA A 869 24.87 30.91 -5.51
CA ALA A 869 26.24 31.19 -5.09
C ALA A 869 26.48 31.08 -3.56
N ALA A 870 25.43 30.97 -2.73
CA ALA A 870 25.55 30.99 -1.28
C ALA A 870 26.19 29.71 -0.68
N THR A 871 25.75 28.53 -1.12
CA THR A 871 26.31 27.22 -0.72
C THR A 871 26.27 26.23 -1.90
N PRO A 872 27.08 26.44 -2.96
CA PRO A 872 27.11 25.57 -4.13
C PRO A 872 27.91 24.27 -3.89
N VAL A 873 27.43 23.19 -4.47
CA VAL A 873 28.12 21.91 -4.63
C VAL A 873 28.28 21.65 -6.14
N LEU A 874 29.49 21.29 -6.56
CA LEU A 874 29.79 20.88 -7.94
C LEU A 874 30.41 19.48 -7.91
N LEU A 875 29.73 18.50 -8.53
CA LEU A 875 30.17 17.11 -8.59
C LEU A 875 30.49 16.72 -10.05
N ALA A 876 31.71 16.22 -10.27
CA ALA A 876 32.12 15.61 -11.54
C ALA A 876 32.15 14.08 -11.44
N ASP A 877 32.10 13.41 -12.59
CA ASP A 877 32.15 11.95 -12.74
C ASP A 877 33.26 11.31 -11.89
N PRO A 878 32.91 10.49 -10.87
CA PRO A 878 33.88 9.82 -10.01
C PRO A 878 34.62 8.68 -10.70
N THR A 879 34.22 8.28 -11.92
CA THR A 879 34.94 7.28 -12.73
C THR A 879 36.00 7.88 -13.66
N MET A 880 35.91 9.19 -13.92
CA MET A 880 36.77 9.97 -14.83
C MET A 880 36.81 9.44 -16.27
N ASP A 881 35.71 8.88 -16.77
CA ASP A 881 35.56 8.53 -18.20
C ASP A 881 34.75 9.58 -19.00
N LEU A 882 33.92 10.40 -18.33
CA LEU A 882 33.31 11.60 -18.90
C LEU A 882 34.30 12.77 -18.91
N THR A 883 35.02 12.92 -20.02
CA THR A 883 36.11 13.91 -20.16
C THR A 883 35.64 15.36 -19.99
N TYR A 884 34.41 15.71 -20.37
CA TYR A 884 33.92 17.08 -20.21
C TYR A 884 33.26 17.34 -18.85
N ALA A 885 33.02 16.33 -18.01
CA ALA A 885 32.48 16.54 -16.65
C ALA A 885 33.43 17.39 -15.78
N GLU A 886 34.73 17.09 -15.80
CA GLU A 886 35.76 17.91 -15.13
C GLU A 886 35.84 19.32 -15.74
N VAL A 887 35.85 19.41 -17.07
CA VAL A 887 35.89 20.69 -17.82
C VAL A 887 34.69 21.58 -17.48
N GLU A 888 33.51 20.99 -17.32
CA GLU A 888 32.28 21.67 -16.94
C GLU A 888 32.39 22.22 -15.51
N VAL A 889 32.67 21.38 -14.50
CA VAL A 889 32.71 21.86 -13.11
C VAL A 889 33.85 22.82 -12.82
N MET A 890 35.00 22.71 -13.48
CA MET A 890 36.09 23.69 -13.35
C MET A 890 35.71 25.03 -13.99
N ALA A 891 35.07 25.04 -15.16
CA ALA A 891 34.57 26.28 -15.76
C ALA A 891 33.50 26.96 -14.87
N LEU A 892 32.62 26.18 -14.23
CA LEU A 892 31.60 26.69 -13.31
C LEU A 892 32.21 27.22 -12.00
N ARG A 893 33.20 26.53 -11.42
CA ARG A 893 33.93 26.96 -10.21
C ARG A 893 34.64 28.28 -10.45
N ASP A 894 35.46 28.38 -11.50
CA ASP A 894 36.33 29.53 -11.73
C ASP A 894 35.55 30.79 -12.12
N ALA A 895 34.52 30.65 -12.97
CA ALA A 895 33.72 31.76 -13.45
C ALA A 895 32.67 32.25 -12.45
N PHE A 896 32.07 31.35 -11.66
CA PHE A 896 30.87 31.67 -10.87
C PHE A 896 30.94 31.21 -9.40
N TYR A 897 31.46 30.02 -9.13
CA TYR A 897 31.31 29.34 -7.83
C TYR A 897 32.65 29.01 -7.15
N GLN A 898 33.49 30.03 -6.94
CA GLN A 898 34.86 29.88 -6.43
C GLN A 898 34.96 29.27 -5.02
N GLN A 899 33.85 29.25 -4.26
CA GLN A 899 33.74 28.65 -2.93
C GLN A 899 32.96 27.33 -2.91
N ALA A 900 32.73 26.71 -4.08
CA ALA A 900 31.97 25.46 -4.17
C ALA A 900 32.64 24.29 -3.43
N ARG A 901 31.81 23.43 -2.83
CA ARG A 901 32.21 22.10 -2.37
C ARG A 901 32.42 21.21 -3.60
N MET A 902 33.69 20.92 -3.93
CA MET A 902 34.06 20.10 -5.08
C MET A 902 33.97 18.62 -4.74
N CYS A 903 33.36 17.83 -5.63
CA CYS A 903 33.07 16.42 -5.39
C CYS A 903 33.38 15.53 -6.60
N GLY A 904 33.69 14.26 -6.35
CA GLY A 904 33.94 13.26 -7.39
C GLY A 904 35.37 13.30 -7.96
N GLY A 905 35.51 12.93 -9.23
CA GLY A 905 36.81 12.79 -9.90
C GLY A 905 37.23 14.05 -10.64
N ILE A 906 38.30 14.71 -10.18
CA ILE A 906 38.84 15.95 -10.76
C ILE A 906 40.37 15.88 -10.70
N PHE A 907 41.05 15.83 -11.86
CA PHE A 907 42.51 15.74 -11.97
C PHE A 907 43.24 17.06 -11.66
N GLU A 908 42.61 18.21 -11.90
CA GLU A 908 43.21 19.53 -11.62
C GLU A 908 43.31 19.86 -10.12
N LEU A 909 42.70 19.07 -9.23
CA LEU A 909 42.66 19.30 -7.78
C LEU A 909 43.31 18.17 -6.96
N PRO A 910 43.88 18.47 -5.78
CA PRO A 910 44.39 17.44 -4.87
C PRO A 910 43.25 16.67 -4.21
N GLU A 911 43.48 15.38 -3.92
CA GLU A 911 42.49 14.48 -3.32
C GLU A 911 41.98 14.99 -1.96
N GLU A 912 42.79 15.75 -1.21
CA GLU A 912 42.40 16.36 0.07
C GLU A 912 41.47 17.59 -0.06
N GLU A 913 41.26 18.15 -1.26
CA GLU A 913 40.26 19.20 -1.54
C GLU A 913 38.92 18.63 -2.03
N LEU A 914 38.83 17.32 -2.29
CA LEU A 914 37.67 16.67 -2.88
C LEU A 914 36.87 15.87 -1.83
N VAL A 915 35.54 15.98 -1.88
CA VAL A 915 34.66 15.00 -1.23
C VAL A 915 34.39 13.86 -2.23
N PRO A 916 34.37 12.57 -1.83
CA PRO A 916 34.15 11.47 -2.78
C PRO A 916 32.87 11.62 -3.62
N GLY A 917 31.82 12.25 -3.08
CA GLY A 917 30.57 12.46 -3.81
C GLY A 917 29.81 11.14 -3.94
N THR A 918 29.74 10.38 -2.85
CA THR A 918 28.86 9.21 -2.73
C THR A 918 27.39 9.63 -2.74
N PRO A 919 26.43 8.68 -2.89
CA PRO A 919 25.03 8.97 -2.60
C PRO A 919 24.86 9.67 -1.25
N ASP A 920 25.39 9.10 -0.15
CA ASP A 920 25.21 9.62 1.20
C ASP A 920 25.76 11.04 1.38
N ASP A 921 26.88 11.38 0.74
CA ASP A 921 27.41 12.76 0.69
C ASP A 921 26.38 13.72 0.06
N VAL A 922 25.84 13.37 -1.11
CA VAL A 922 24.83 14.19 -1.83
C VAL A 922 23.53 14.34 -1.02
N LEU A 923 23.16 13.34 -0.21
CA LEU A 923 22.01 13.46 0.69
C LEU A 923 22.32 14.42 1.83
N GLY A 924 23.49 14.27 2.45
CA GLY A 924 24.00 15.15 3.49
C GLY A 924 24.09 16.61 3.04
N PHE A 925 24.50 16.89 1.81
CA PHE A 925 24.59 18.25 1.29
C PHE A 925 23.24 18.96 1.18
N LEU A 926 22.20 18.23 0.79
CA LEU A 926 20.83 18.77 0.72
C LEU A 926 20.28 19.02 2.14
N ALA A 927 20.63 18.16 3.10
CA ALA A 927 20.29 18.32 4.52
C ALA A 927 21.07 19.45 5.23
N ASP A 928 22.35 19.64 4.85
CA ASP A 928 23.24 20.74 5.26
C ASP A 928 22.75 22.12 4.75
N GLY A 929 21.77 22.16 3.85
CA GLY A 929 21.22 23.40 3.31
C GLY A 929 21.96 23.95 2.09
N ALA A 930 22.55 23.10 1.24
CA ALA A 930 23.07 23.52 -0.06
C ALA A 930 22.05 24.36 -0.86
N SER A 931 22.53 25.31 -1.66
CA SER A 931 21.68 26.20 -2.47
C SER A 931 21.69 25.87 -3.96
N LEU A 932 22.80 25.33 -4.44
CA LEU A 932 22.95 24.71 -5.76
C LEU A 932 23.58 23.32 -5.58
N LEU A 933 22.98 22.31 -6.21
CA LEU A 933 23.61 21.02 -6.45
C LEU A 933 23.75 20.83 -7.96
N HIS A 934 24.99 20.91 -8.45
CA HIS A 934 25.32 20.63 -9.84
C HIS A 934 26.00 19.26 -9.96
N VAL A 935 25.50 18.40 -10.84
CA VAL A 935 26.02 17.04 -11.06
C VAL A 935 26.29 16.84 -12.54
N ALA A 936 27.58 16.74 -12.89
CA ALA A 936 28.06 16.31 -14.19
C ALA A 936 28.60 14.88 -14.08
N SER A 937 27.74 13.88 -14.28
CA SER A 937 28.10 12.46 -14.21
C SER A 937 27.18 11.58 -15.06
N HIS A 938 27.38 10.26 -15.07
CA HIS A 938 26.43 9.35 -15.72
C HIS A 938 25.08 9.36 -15.01
N GLY A 939 24.02 9.46 -15.82
CA GLY A 939 22.64 9.26 -15.40
C GLY A 939 22.01 8.16 -16.26
N SER A 940 20.99 7.50 -15.73
CA SER A 940 20.30 6.42 -16.43
C SER A 940 18.84 6.32 -16.02
N ALA A 941 17.95 6.12 -17.00
CA ALA A 941 16.57 5.74 -16.73
C ALA A 941 16.47 4.21 -16.62
N GLY A 942 15.97 3.72 -15.49
CA GLY A 942 15.81 2.30 -15.23
C GLY A 942 14.72 1.64 -16.07
N THR A 943 14.70 0.31 -16.10
CA THR A 943 13.56 -0.49 -16.64
C THR A 943 12.33 -0.38 -15.74
N ARG A 944 12.53 -0.07 -14.45
CA ARG A 944 11.53 0.52 -13.55
C ARG A 944 11.99 1.94 -13.19
N PRO A 945 11.08 2.93 -13.04
CA PRO A 945 11.49 4.31 -12.75
C PRO A 945 12.14 4.49 -11.38
N THR A 946 11.83 3.63 -10.42
CA THR A 946 12.41 3.57 -9.06
C THR A 946 13.92 3.33 -9.03
N VAL A 947 14.43 2.58 -10.01
CA VAL A 947 15.87 2.27 -10.14
C VAL A 947 16.60 3.18 -11.15
N SER A 948 15.92 4.18 -11.71
CA SER A 948 16.60 5.30 -12.39
C SER A 948 17.57 5.96 -11.41
N ALA A 949 18.80 6.24 -11.86
CA ALA A 949 19.90 6.58 -10.96
C ALA A 949 20.89 7.59 -11.55
N LEU A 950 21.45 8.44 -10.65
CA LEU A 950 22.75 9.07 -10.84
C LEU A 950 23.84 8.09 -10.40
N HIS A 951 24.88 7.97 -11.22
CA HIS A 951 26.04 7.14 -10.93
C HIS A 951 27.04 8.01 -10.17
N LEU A 952 27.31 7.63 -8.92
CA LEU A 952 28.11 8.37 -7.95
C LEU A 952 29.18 7.47 -7.33
N ALA A 953 30.03 8.01 -6.46
CA ALA A 953 31.10 7.24 -5.85
C ALA A 953 30.55 6.12 -4.95
N ALA A 954 31.17 4.95 -4.98
CA ALA A 954 30.85 3.88 -4.04
C ALA A 954 31.37 4.24 -2.64
N PRO A 955 30.58 4.09 -1.56
CA PRO A 955 31.06 4.28 -0.20
C PRO A 955 32.22 3.32 0.12
N GLY A 956 33.33 3.86 0.64
CA GLY A 956 34.58 3.12 0.88
C GLY A 956 34.50 2.01 1.94
N HIS A 957 33.36 1.87 2.62
CA HIS A 957 33.00 0.72 3.43
C HIS A 957 31.83 0.07 2.69
N GLY A 958 32.04 -1.13 2.14
CA GLY A 958 31.13 -1.72 1.14
C GLY A 958 29.68 -1.74 1.60
N GLY A 959 28.84 -0.92 0.94
CA GLY A 959 27.44 -0.76 1.30
C GLY A 959 26.62 -2.02 1.03
N ASP A 960 25.78 -2.42 1.99
CA ASP A 960 24.88 -3.58 1.87
C ASP A 960 23.76 -3.31 0.86
N GLY A 961 24.03 -3.59 -0.41
CA GLY A 961 23.04 -3.55 -1.49
C GLY A 961 23.67 -3.71 -2.88
N PRO A 962 22.86 -3.99 -3.92
CA PRO A 962 23.34 -3.86 -5.29
C PRO A 962 23.76 -2.41 -5.58
N ASP A 963 24.84 -2.27 -6.35
CA ASP A 963 25.36 -1.02 -6.90
C ASP A 963 25.43 0.14 -5.87
N PRO A 964 26.31 0.04 -4.86
CA PRO A 964 26.28 0.92 -3.68
C PRO A 964 26.53 2.40 -4.00
N GLY A 965 27.18 2.72 -5.13
CA GLY A 965 27.34 4.09 -5.65
C GLY A 965 26.15 4.66 -6.42
N MET A 966 25.05 3.93 -6.61
CA MET A 966 23.87 4.45 -7.31
C MET A 966 22.98 5.29 -6.38
N LEU A 967 22.78 6.57 -6.70
CA LEU A 967 21.72 7.38 -6.12
C LEU A 967 20.45 7.19 -6.94
N THR A 968 19.67 6.17 -6.57
CA THR A 968 18.40 5.83 -7.21
C THR A 968 17.26 6.75 -6.78
N VAL A 969 16.18 6.80 -7.56
CA VAL A 969 14.92 7.44 -7.18
C VAL A 969 14.36 6.88 -5.86
N THR A 970 14.48 5.57 -5.60
CA THR A 970 14.15 5.00 -4.28
C THR A 970 14.99 5.62 -3.15
N ARG A 971 16.31 5.80 -3.32
CA ARG A 971 17.16 6.49 -2.33
C ARG A 971 16.90 8.02 -2.25
N LEU A 972 16.13 8.59 -3.16
CA LEU A 972 15.62 9.97 -3.06
C LEU A 972 14.33 10.05 -2.24
N LEU A 973 13.37 9.15 -2.46
CA LEU A 973 12.05 9.22 -1.85
C LEU A 973 11.91 8.51 -0.50
N ASP A 974 12.70 7.46 -0.24
CA ASP A 974 12.56 6.62 0.96
C ASP A 974 13.28 7.19 2.20
N ARG A 975 13.70 8.47 2.17
CA ARG A 975 14.46 9.10 3.26
C ARG A 975 13.57 9.44 4.46
N PRO A 976 13.95 9.05 5.69
CA PRO A 976 13.27 9.56 6.88
C PRO A 976 13.49 11.08 7.04
N ASP A 977 14.67 11.58 6.68
CA ASP A 977 15.04 13.00 6.75
C ASP A 977 14.94 13.68 5.37
N ALA A 978 13.90 13.36 4.58
CA ALA A 978 13.54 14.21 3.45
C ALA A 978 13.27 15.62 4.01
N GLN A 979 14.05 16.61 3.57
CA GLN A 979 14.15 17.91 4.25
C GLN A 979 12.75 18.52 4.47
N GLN A 980 12.60 19.15 5.63
CA GLN A 980 11.34 19.67 6.20
C GLN A 980 10.50 20.51 5.22
N ALA A 981 9.32 20.96 5.65
CA ALA A 981 8.62 22.09 5.05
C ALA A 981 9.41 23.42 5.22
N SER A 982 10.61 23.44 4.64
CA SER A 982 11.51 24.58 4.55
C SER A 982 10.88 25.61 3.65
N GLU A 983 10.88 26.86 4.11
CA GLU A 983 10.31 27.99 3.37
C GLU A 983 11.13 28.36 2.13
N ASP A 984 12.30 27.73 1.93
CA ASP A 984 13.14 27.85 0.74
C ASP A 984 13.56 26.47 0.17
N GLY A 985 14.16 26.46 -1.03
CA GLY A 985 14.69 25.25 -1.65
C GLY A 985 15.82 25.52 -2.64
N PRO A 986 16.73 24.53 -2.85
CA PRO A 986 17.83 24.64 -3.80
C PRO A 986 17.38 24.53 -5.26
N LEU A 987 18.25 25.00 -6.15
CA LEU A 987 18.31 24.58 -7.55
C LEU A 987 19.13 23.28 -7.65
N VAL A 988 18.62 22.29 -8.38
CA VAL A 988 19.35 21.06 -8.74
C VAL A 988 19.56 21.03 -10.25
N VAL A 989 20.81 20.82 -10.70
CA VAL A 989 21.17 20.77 -12.12
C VAL A 989 21.86 19.44 -12.39
N LEU A 990 21.23 18.61 -13.21
CA LEU A 990 21.71 17.29 -13.57
C LEU A 990 22.22 17.31 -15.02
N SER A 991 23.49 17.68 -15.21
CA SER A 991 24.25 17.51 -16.46
C SER A 991 24.60 16.01 -16.64
N ALA A 992 23.55 15.20 -16.70
CA ALA A 992 23.59 13.75 -16.64
C ALA A 992 22.47 13.18 -17.51
N CYS A 993 22.74 12.07 -18.19
CA CYS A 993 21.85 11.47 -19.19
C CYS A 993 20.53 10.93 -18.61
N GLN A 994 19.43 11.06 -19.35
CA GLN A 994 18.12 10.44 -19.04
C GLN A 994 17.55 10.75 -17.63
N THR A 995 17.96 11.85 -16.99
CA THR A 995 17.54 12.21 -15.62
C THR A 995 16.11 12.74 -15.50
N ASP A 996 15.51 13.18 -16.62
CA ASP A 996 14.09 13.52 -16.79
C ASP A 996 13.36 12.50 -17.67
N LEU A 997 13.71 11.20 -17.58
CA LEU A 997 13.07 10.15 -18.36
C LEU A 997 12.51 9.02 -17.47
N SER A 998 11.27 8.63 -17.75
CA SER A 998 10.64 7.42 -17.23
C SER A 998 10.28 6.51 -18.41
N THR A 999 10.80 5.27 -18.41
CA THR A 999 10.71 4.32 -19.54
C THR A 999 9.42 3.48 -19.54
N ARG A 1000 8.77 3.36 -18.38
CA ARG A 1000 7.47 2.73 -18.12
C ARG A 1000 6.71 3.59 -17.10
N ASP A 1001 5.48 3.19 -16.75
CA ASP A 1001 4.70 3.79 -15.65
C ASP A 1001 4.62 5.35 -15.72
N HIS A 1002 4.59 5.91 -16.95
CA HIS A 1002 4.97 7.30 -17.22
C HIS A 1002 4.13 8.36 -16.49
N ASP A 1003 2.88 8.04 -16.13
CA ASP A 1003 1.97 8.94 -15.44
C ASP A 1003 2.35 9.27 -14.00
N GLU A 1004 3.07 8.36 -13.33
CA GLU A 1004 3.73 8.66 -12.05
C GLU A 1004 4.80 9.73 -12.23
N ALA A 1005 5.26 9.96 -13.47
CA ALA A 1005 6.31 10.91 -13.85
C ALA A 1005 7.54 10.83 -12.92
N LEU A 1006 7.85 9.60 -12.52
CA LEU A 1006 8.81 9.27 -11.48
C LEU A 1006 10.23 9.31 -12.08
N THR A 1007 10.87 10.46 -11.99
CA THR A 1007 12.19 10.75 -12.56
C THR A 1007 13.15 11.21 -11.45
N LEU A 1008 14.43 11.40 -11.77
CA LEU A 1008 15.36 11.96 -10.78
C LEU A 1008 15.00 13.43 -10.49
N THR A 1009 14.64 14.21 -11.51
CA THR A 1009 14.15 15.59 -11.38
C THR A 1009 12.94 15.71 -10.44
N THR A 1010 11.86 14.95 -10.65
CA THR A 1010 10.67 15.01 -9.76
C THR A 1010 10.95 14.42 -8.38
N ALA A 1011 11.86 13.44 -8.26
CA ALA A 1011 12.28 12.94 -6.96
C ALA A 1011 13.09 13.98 -6.14
N PHE A 1012 13.93 14.80 -6.77
CA PHE A 1012 14.57 15.95 -6.11
C PHE A 1012 13.55 17.04 -5.72
N LEU A 1013 12.55 17.35 -6.57
CA LEU A 1013 11.49 18.31 -6.23
C LEU A 1013 10.62 17.81 -5.06
N SER A 1014 10.21 16.54 -5.08
CA SER A 1014 9.50 15.91 -3.96
C SER A 1014 10.37 15.90 -2.68
N GLY A 1015 11.68 15.71 -2.82
CA GLY A 1015 12.67 15.69 -1.74
C GLY A 1015 13.13 17.06 -1.21
N GLY A 1016 12.65 18.18 -1.76
CA GLY A 1016 12.89 19.53 -1.22
C GLY A 1016 13.41 20.59 -2.21
N ALA A 1017 13.87 20.21 -3.41
CA ALA A 1017 14.33 21.18 -4.41
C ALA A 1017 13.20 22.11 -4.86
N ARG A 1018 13.52 23.38 -5.11
CA ARG A 1018 12.56 24.35 -5.68
C ARG A 1018 12.46 24.17 -7.20
N ASP A 1019 13.64 24.06 -7.82
CA ASP A 1019 13.83 24.05 -9.27
C ASP A 1019 14.79 22.90 -9.63
N ALA A 1020 14.50 22.16 -10.70
CA ALA A 1020 15.28 21.00 -11.14
C ALA A 1020 15.47 21.00 -12.66
N ILE A 1021 16.71 20.85 -13.12
CA ILE A 1021 17.08 20.68 -14.54
C ILE A 1021 17.62 19.28 -14.76
N GLY A 1022 17.13 18.59 -15.79
CA GLY A 1022 17.57 17.24 -16.17
C GLY A 1022 17.30 16.93 -17.64
N SER A 1023 17.84 15.82 -18.14
CA SER A 1023 17.87 15.48 -19.56
C SER A 1023 16.99 14.28 -19.94
N ARG A 1024 16.48 14.24 -21.18
CA ARG A 1024 15.50 13.24 -21.64
C ARG A 1024 16.06 12.12 -22.49
N TRP A 1025 17.31 12.22 -22.90
CA TRP A 1025 18.03 11.21 -23.67
C TRP A 1025 19.54 11.29 -23.36
N THR A 1026 20.31 10.35 -23.87
CA THR A 1026 21.78 10.38 -23.77
C THR A 1026 22.32 11.56 -24.59
N THR A 1027 23.00 12.50 -23.93
CA THR A 1027 23.48 13.73 -24.56
C THR A 1027 24.92 13.60 -25.03
N ASN A 1028 25.36 14.55 -25.86
CA ASN A 1028 26.77 14.69 -26.19
C ASN A 1028 27.48 15.49 -25.08
N ASP A 1029 28.43 14.83 -24.40
CA ASP A 1029 29.24 15.35 -23.28
C ASP A 1029 29.70 16.81 -23.50
N SER A 1030 30.45 17.08 -24.59
CA SER A 1030 30.98 18.43 -24.87
C SER A 1030 29.95 19.49 -25.23
N ALA A 1031 28.79 19.11 -25.78
CA ALA A 1031 27.69 20.04 -26.04
C ALA A 1031 26.89 20.35 -24.77
N SER A 1032 26.77 19.37 -23.87
CA SER A 1032 26.11 19.53 -22.56
C SER A 1032 26.91 20.50 -21.68
N ALA A 1033 28.22 20.29 -21.58
CA ALA A 1033 29.11 21.19 -20.83
C ALA A 1033 29.12 22.62 -21.36
N LEU A 1034 29.03 22.80 -22.69
CA LEU A 1034 28.88 24.12 -23.30
C LEU A 1034 27.54 24.77 -22.94
N LEU A 1035 26.43 24.04 -23.07
CA LEU A 1035 25.09 24.51 -22.70
C LEU A 1035 25.01 24.88 -21.22
N MET A 1036 25.57 24.06 -20.32
CA MET A 1036 25.56 24.30 -18.87
C MET A 1036 26.39 25.53 -18.48
N ALA A 1037 27.56 25.75 -19.09
CA ALA A 1037 28.36 26.95 -18.84
C ALA A 1037 27.66 28.25 -19.31
N VAL A 1038 26.88 28.18 -20.39
CA VAL A 1038 26.05 29.32 -20.87
C VAL A 1038 24.78 29.49 -20.01
N PHE A 1039 24.18 28.40 -19.54
CA PHE A 1039 23.08 28.42 -18.58
C PHE A 1039 23.50 29.10 -17.27
N HIS A 1040 24.60 28.68 -16.66
CA HIS A 1040 25.11 29.29 -15.43
C HIS A 1040 25.56 30.75 -15.61
N HIS A 1041 26.03 31.13 -16.81
CA HIS A 1041 26.23 32.54 -17.14
C HIS A 1041 24.92 33.33 -17.03
N HIS A 1042 23.84 32.86 -17.67
CA HIS A 1042 22.55 33.55 -17.63
C HIS A 1042 21.91 33.56 -16.24
N LEU A 1043 22.10 32.50 -15.46
CA LEU A 1043 21.67 32.40 -14.07
C LEU A 1043 22.39 33.43 -13.17
N THR A 1044 23.72 33.52 -13.26
CA THR A 1044 24.55 34.29 -12.29
C THR A 1044 24.93 35.69 -12.75
N VAL A 1045 25.34 35.86 -14.01
CA VAL A 1045 25.72 37.16 -14.60
C VAL A 1045 24.50 37.85 -15.20
N GLY A 1046 23.57 37.07 -15.78
CA GLY A 1046 22.30 37.56 -16.30
C GLY A 1046 21.23 37.84 -15.25
N GLY A 1047 21.32 37.23 -14.06
CA GLY A 1047 20.31 37.34 -13.00
C GLY A 1047 18.93 36.81 -13.43
N LEU A 1048 18.91 35.77 -14.28
CA LEU A 1048 17.69 35.15 -14.78
C LEU A 1048 17.27 33.97 -13.89
N SER A 1049 15.96 33.74 -13.78
CA SER A 1049 15.42 32.52 -13.14
C SER A 1049 15.94 31.25 -13.84
N PRO A 1050 15.96 30.07 -13.19
CA PRO A 1050 16.50 28.86 -13.82
C PRO A 1050 15.80 28.49 -15.14
N VAL A 1051 14.48 28.67 -15.25
CA VAL A 1051 13.75 28.44 -16.52
C VAL A 1051 14.11 29.47 -17.61
N ASP A 1052 14.30 30.75 -17.25
CA ASP A 1052 14.70 31.79 -18.20
C ASP A 1052 16.17 31.63 -18.64
N ALA A 1053 17.05 31.21 -17.73
CA ALA A 1053 18.46 30.95 -18.00
C ALA A 1053 18.63 29.73 -18.91
N LEU A 1054 17.88 28.63 -18.69
CA LEU A 1054 17.93 27.45 -19.55
C LEU A 1054 17.45 27.80 -20.96
N ARG A 1055 16.31 28.51 -21.06
CA ARG A 1055 15.77 29.03 -22.30
C ARG A 1055 16.75 29.97 -23.02
N ALA A 1056 17.47 30.82 -22.31
CA ALA A 1056 18.48 31.70 -22.89
C ALA A 1056 19.65 30.90 -23.49
N ALA A 1057 20.13 29.87 -22.77
CA ALA A 1057 21.19 28.99 -23.26
C ALA A 1057 20.75 28.13 -24.47
N GLN A 1058 19.51 27.63 -24.48
CA GLN A 1058 18.93 26.94 -25.65
C GLN A 1058 18.83 27.86 -26.87
N ARG A 1059 18.37 29.10 -26.70
CA ARG A 1059 18.34 30.10 -27.79
C ARG A 1059 19.73 30.50 -28.28
N TRP A 1060 20.74 30.49 -27.41
CA TRP A 1060 22.14 30.71 -27.78
C TRP A 1060 22.73 29.54 -28.58
N MET A 1061 22.36 28.30 -28.27
CA MET A 1061 22.74 27.11 -29.08
C MET A 1061 22.10 27.14 -30.49
N LEU A 1062 20.88 27.69 -30.60
CA LEU A 1062 20.19 27.89 -31.88
C LEU A 1062 20.80 29.02 -32.72
N ASP A 1063 21.31 30.09 -32.11
CA ASP A 1063 21.81 31.28 -32.84
C ASP A 1063 23.07 30.95 -33.69
N PRO A 1064 23.01 31.00 -35.04
CA PRO A 1064 24.16 30.76 -35.91
C PRO A 1064 25.20 31.90 -35.89
N HIS A 1065 24.95 32.97 -35.13
CA HIS A 1065 25.84 34.11 -34.90
C HIS A 1065 26.22 34.27 -33.42
N ARG A 1066 25.98 33.24 -32.60
CA ARG A 1066 26.39 33.12 -31.20
C ARG A 1066 27.83 33.60 -30.94
N GLU A 1067 27.97 34.58 -30.05
CA GLU A 1067 29.25 35.04 -29.53
C GLU A 1067 29.52 34.45 -28.13
N ASN A 1068 30.78 34.45 -27.68
CA ASN A 1068 31.12 34.08 -26.30
C ASN A 1068 30.46 35.09 -25.32
N PRO A 1069 29.61 34.65 -24.37
CA PRO A 1069 28.98 35.53 -23.38
C PRO A 1069 29.99 36.18 -22.40
N GLY A 1070 31.26 35.80 -22.45
CA GLY A 1070 32.37 36.38 -21.67
C GLY A 1070 32.89 35.47 -20.57
N SER A 1071 32.18 34.38 -20.26
CA SER A 1071 32.57 33.35 -19.29
C SER A 1071 33.14 32.08 -19.90
N LEU A 1072 33.03 31.86 -21.21
CA LEU A 1072 33.59 30.65 -21.84
C LEU A 1072 35.10 30.81 -22.05
N HIS A 1073 35.85 29.83 -21.55
CA HIS A 1073 37.31 29.76 -21.57
C HIS A 1073 37.77 28.35 -21.97
N GLY A 1074 39.09 28.16 -22.11
CA GLY A 1074 39.71 26.83 -22.23
C GLY A 1074 39.18 25.99 -23.39
N GLU A 1075 38.68 24.78 -23.07
CA GLU A 1075 38.08 23.87 -24.04
C GLU A 1075 36.66 24.28 -24.44
N LEU A 1076 35.82 24.78 -23.52
CA LEU A 1076 34.45 25.20 -23.87
C LEU A 1076 34.44 26.35 -24.89
N LEU A 1077 35.43 27.23 -24.85
CA LEU A 1077 35.62 28.26 -25.88
C LEU A 1077 36.00 27.68 -27.26
N ARG A 1078 36.60 26.49 -27.34
CA ARG A 1078 36.79 25.77 -28.62
C ARG A 1078 35.50 25.14 -29.11
N GLN A 1079 34.67 24.61 -28.21
CA GLN A 1079 33.37 24.01 -28.56
C GLN A 1079 32.38 25.02 -29.17
N LEU A 1080 32.56 26.33 -28.92
CA LEU A 1080 31.81 27.42 -29.58
C LEU A 1080 31.89 27.36 -31.12
N GLU A 1081 33.01 26.92 -31.69
CA GLU A 1081 33.21 26.85 -33.15
C GLU A 1081 32.42 25.71 -33.82
N ARG A 1082 31.64 24.92 -33.06
CA ARG A 1082 30.85 23.81 -33.60
C ARG A 1082 29.72 24.29 -34.52
N PRO A 1083 29.63 23.76 -35.75
CA PRO A 1083 28.60 24.14 -36.71
C PRO A 1083 27.26 23.44 -36.48
N ASP A 1084 27.16 22.53 -35.50
CA ASP A 1084 26.04 21.60 -35.33
C ASP A 1084 25.23 21.79 -34.04
N LEU A 1085 25.52 22.83 -33.24
CA LEU A 1085 24.89 23.10 -31.93
C LEU A 1085 23.39 23.43 -32.00
N ASP A 1086 22.89 23.77 -33.19
CA ASP A 1086 21.48 24.04 -33.49
C ASP A 1086 20.62 22.76 -33.56
N ARG A 1087 21.25 21.58 -33.67
CA ARG A 1087 20.56 20.28 -33.71
C ARG A 1087 19.79 20.03 -32.41
N ILE A 1088 18.50 19.71 -32.56
CA ILE A 1088 17.54 19.43 -31.47
C ILE A 1088 18.13 18.46 -30.43
N SER A 1089 18.83 17.42 -30.89
CA SER A 1089 19.47 16.40 -30.06
C SER A 1089 20.49 16.92 -29.04
N LEU A 1090 21.08 18.11 -29.26
CA LEU A 1090 22.13 18.69 -28.42
C LEU A 1090 21.60 19.69 -27.37
N TRP A 1091 20.53 20.42 -27.66
CA TRP A 1091 20.01 21.47 -26.76
C TRP A 1091 18.63 21.17 -26.16
N ALA A 1092 17.76 20.44 -26.87
CA ALA A 1092 16.40 20.13 -26.43
C ALA A 1092 16.32 18.92 -25.48
N ALA A 1093 17.46 18.33 -25.15
CA ALA A 1093 17.54 17.23 -24.18
C ALA A 1093 17.13 17.70 -22.79
N PHE A 1094 17.57 18.90 -22.41
CA PHE A 1094 17.42 19.47 -21.08
C PHE A 1094 16.11 20.23 -20.91
N ILE A 1095 15.43 20.01 -19.79
CA ILE A 1095 14.18 20.68 -19.44
C ILE A 1095 14.21 21.20 -18.00
N HIS A 1096 13.28 22.10 -17.68
CA HIS A 1096 13.10 22.66 -16.34
C HIS A 1096 11.82 22.13 -15.69
N GLN A 1097 11.92 21.49 -14.53
CA GLN A 1097 10.78 21.22 -13.65
C GLN A 1097 10.85 22.15 -12.43
N GLY A 1098 9.71 22.68 -11.99
CA GLY A 1098 9.62 23.56 -10.82
C GLY A 1098 9.08 24.96 -11.12
N HIS A 1099 9.50 25.93 -10.32
CA HIS A 1099 8.87 27.24 -10.20
C HIS A 1099 9.03 28.10 -11.48
N PRO A 1100 7.93 28.37 -12.21
CA PRO A 1100 7.98 29.00 -13.55
C PRO A 1100 8.25 30.52 -13.53
N GLY A 1101 8.18 31.18 -12.39
CA GLY A 1101 8.29 32.64 -12.27
C GLY A 1101 9.64 33.24 -12.64
N GLN A 1102 9.65 34.56 -12.80
CA GLN A 1102 10.88 35.34 -12.94
C GLN A 1102 11.54 35.54 -11.56
N GLN A 1103 12.85 35.80 -11.56
CA GLN A 1103 13.56 36.21 -10.35
C GLN A 1103 13.19 37.68 -10.05
N GLU A 1104 12.57 37.96 -8.91
CA GLU A 1104 12.36 39.36 -8.49
C GLU A 1104 13.73 40.03 -8.32
N LYS A 1105 13.99 41.07 -9.11
CA LYS A 1105 15.11 41.96 -8.87
C LYS A 1105 14.96 42.62 -7.49
N GLN A 1106 16.05 42.68 -6.73
CA GLN A 1106 16.07 43.26 -5.38
C GLN A 1106 15.91 44.80 -5.34
N GLU A 1107 15.61 45.46 -6.47
CA GLU A 1107 15.41 46.91 -6.61
C GLU A 1107 14.42 47.47 -5.56
N LYS A 1108 13.36 46.72 -5.19
CA LYS A 1108 12.40 47.10 -4.12
C LYS A 1108 13.04 47.28 -2.74
N GLN A 1109 14.01 46.46 -2.35
CA GLN A 1109 14.63 46.55 -1.02
C GLN A 1109 15.65 47.68 -0.90
N GLU A 1110 16.13 48.23 -2.02
CA GLU A 1110 16.93 49.46 -2.02
C GLU A 1110 16.03 50.71 -2.06
N GLU A 1111 14.95 50.73 -2.84
CA GLU A 1111 13.99 51.85 -2.80
C GLU A 1111 13.35 52.06 -1.41
N GLU A 1112 12.98 50.99 -0.69
CA GLU A 1112 12.49 51.11 0.70
C GLU A 1112 13.58 51.52 1.71
N ARG A 1113 14.87 51.32 1.39
CA ARG A 1113 15.99 51.77 2.23
C ARG A 1113 16.39 53.23 1.96
N GLU A 1114 16.45 53.66 0.71
CA GLU A 1114 16.79 55.05 0.35
C GLU A 1114 15.61 56.02 0.58
N GLY A 1115 14.37 55.56 0.36
CA GLY A 1115 13.16 56.34 0.64
C GLY A 1115 12.94 56.63 2.14
N GLY A 1116 13.60 55.91 3.04
CA GLY A 1116 13.46 56.07 4.49
C GLY A 1116 14.23 57.23 5.12
N THR A 1117 15.05 57.98 4.36
CA THR A 1117 16.06 58.87 4.95
C THR A 1117 15.83 60.38 4.91
N ASP A 1118 14.79 60.91 4.25
CA ASP A 1118 14.68 62.37 3.97
C ASP A 1118 13.50 63.12 4.66
N GLU A 1119 12.85 62.53 5.68
CA GLU A 1119 11.89 63.25 6.56
C GLU A 1119 12.44 63.48 7.99
N ARG A 1120 13.54 64.23 8.09
CA ARG A 1120 13.89 65.05 9.28
C ARG A 1120 14.77 66.23 8.87
N TRP A 1121 14.55 67.38 9.50
CA TRP A 1121 15.20 68.69 9.25
C TRP A 1121 14.58 69.61 8.17
N SER A 1122 13.32 70.00 8.38
CA SER A 1122 12.86 71.39 8.21
C SER A 1122 11.64 71.68 9.08
#